data_AF-A0A954YCV2-F1
#
_entry.id   AF-A0A954YCV2-F1
#
_cell.length_a   1.000
_cell.length_b   1.000
_cell.length_c   1.000
_cell.angle_alpha   90.00
_cell.angle_beta   90.00
_cell.angle_gamma   90.00
#
_symmetry.space_group_name_H-M   'P 1'
#
loop_
_entity.id
_entity.type
_entity.pdbx_description
1 polymer ?
#
loop_
_entity_poly.entity_id
_entity_poly.type
_entity_poly.pdbx_seq_one_letter_code
_entity_poly.pdbx_strand_id
1 'polypeptide(L)'
;GTGVVQVVAGHELQVFGAGVTVDLSPDPNAPCSLPIDSSGWGTMLVDGSLFVRDATIRRANVNVRLGDLDGATDIINNDIRLRQSAAGYGGEFFVAGSAMVQCNVILSEGDRFLDLDPDPTASPRPIVQDNEISVLIRQGLDLLEGELLELRTRDVDLASGGGQSGAYQLPVGGHAPGEGYNDTWALESLSVLGDSNQPLSGAKVNLTNRPGFVFQDPNVAAPEALYVKTLALGPSAVLNTALQRLYYGELVDLLGNPLTVDPNGRVSNGARITDIPLLGFSLKVINMEDDEEFDVRVRTRLRDDADPIPLPNADITEQVSGRIRRVDDPNRGAPDTDGYMEMRTRHPLALASARSVAANGAFARAGEEDVTIAFDYLVRQDSSDANQPFELIVYLSDTPDVSDSLRRIATLGVPASGPGSPGQSEMASFRARVPRGALNFRRGTYVELELRGEDSVVWIDNFDPRIDCSSPECGDFTGNQDVDELDYLFSVAAMGQALPGGAACTDAGFSFDGYADLYDALAYDMHRHDPSLYPCGAGDGSWAFRGPGGAPVQIPSQTRFMIAGKSAGTIAEDRLYAFDGSLFEGGAACIAPALTPASPPDPSGSYRANGQLTLHGGAIYQTHWVEGLVRINDASIALGRQALPGPAGTRVYVGLTPDPEDSTQQLGAPPVDVEWGADPNVVYVAPVMVEPADFDPIVFYSDPFAPGIARRYKAAARIRLTTSSPVVEATYAIDPRLDAEITASPPNFSPVYRGAVRGAEVDTNGNVFVLSAYADNENDWLLVYNANGSTAQFHLSDDGIVGAGGFVVSSVNPGALYLFESIDRTPDNSMRIWRYDITRSAGAVVGVGNPQAITIAPPAFDPGELAFPGADGVLSILTGLVEDPTDGALLAIGILTPDFNLAEFSPGTELFTIPTAACVPPGASSVTALRLDCAGLRLPVSILPVAGSADPCPADITGDGFINLADLAGLIASFGLTQGQAGFNPAADFDNNGAVDLSDLAALLAVFGTACP
;
A
#
# COMPACT_ATOMS: atom_id res chain seq x y z
N GLY A 1 -24.51 41.06 35.53
CA GLY A 1 -23.40 41.69 36.27
C GLY A 1 -22.10 41.40 35.54
N THR A 2 -21.19 42.37 35.43
CA THR A 2 -19.94 42.20 34.65
C THR A 2 -18.88 41.47 35.48
N GLY A 3 -18.49 40.26 35.09
CA GLY A 3 -17.51 39.44 35.78
C GLY A 3 -17.08 38.23 34.94
N VAL A 4 -16.15 37.42 35.44
CA VAL A 4 -15.68 36.21 34.75
C VAL A 4 -16.07 34.97 35.55
N VAL A 5 -16.75 34.02 34.92
CA VAL A 5 -16.95 32.66 35.40
C VAL A 5 -15.93 31.79 34.69
N GLN A 6 -15.00 31.17 35.41
CA GLN A 6 -13.95 30.34 34.81
C GLN A 6 -14.01 28.92 35.35
N VAL A 7 -14.04 27.96 34.42
CA VAL A 7 -14.01 26.52 34.66
C VAL A 7 -12.84 25.97 33.86
N VAL A 8 -11.95 25.25 34.53
CA VAL A 8 -10.67 24.80 33.98
C VAL A 8 -10.82 23.50 33.19
N ALA A 9 -9.79 23.16 32.40
CA ALA A 9 -9.66 21.91 31.65
C ALA A 9 -10.20 20.69 32.39
N GLY A 10 -11.01 19.87 31.71
CA GLY A 10 -11.51 18.59 32.21
C GLY A 10 -12.61 18.70 33.28
N HIS A 11 -13.15 19.89 33.51
CA HIS A 11 -14.30 20.10 34.39
C HIS A 11 -15.51 20.60 33.59
N GLU A 12 -16.70 20.41 34.16
CA GLU A 12 -17.95 20.84 33.57
C GLU A 12 -18.64 21.93 34.40
N LEU A 13 -19.40 22.79 33.72
CA LEU A 13 -20.31 23.75 34.33
C LEU A 13 -21.75 23.30 34.10
N GLN A 14 -22.47 23.03 35.19
CA GLN A 14 -23.89 22.69 35.14
C GLN A 14 -24.74 23.88 35.59
N VAL A 15 -25.69 24.31 34.76
CA VAL A 15 -26.67 25.37 35.06
C VAL A 15 -28.07 24.79 34.95
N PHE A 16 -28.59 24.28 36.08
CA PHE A 16 -29.83 23.49 36.10
C PHE A 16 -30.95 24.14 36.91
N GLY A 17 -32.17 23.99 36.42
CA GLY A 17 -33.41 24.18 37.19
C GLY A 17 -34.23 25.39 36.77
N ALA A 18 -35.55 25.19 36.76
CA ALA A 18 -36.52 26.21 36.34
C ALA A 18 -36.34 27.55 37.09
N GLY A 19 -36.19 28.62 36.31
CA GLY A 19 -36.03 29.98 36.82
C GLY A 19 -34.61 30.35 37.24
N VAL A 20 -33.62 29.46 37.06
CA VAL A 20 -32.20 29.82 37.14
C VAL A 20 -31.83 30.68 35.95
N THR A 21 -31.19 31.82 36.19
CA THR A 21 -30.74 32.74 35.14
C THR A 21 -29.30 33.17 35.39
N VAL A 22 -28.44 32.99 34.39
CA VAL A 22 -27.11 33.58 34.29
C VAL A 22 -27.18 34.80 33.37
N ASP A 23 -26.92 35.98 33.91
CA ASP A 23 -26.98 37.24 33.19
C ASP A 23 -25.75 38.09 33.47
N LEU A 24 -24.85 38.17 32.49
CA LEU A 24 -23.55 38.83 32.64
C LEU A 24 -23.52 40.25 32.05
N SER A 25 -24.67 40.84 31.77
CA SER A 25 -24.76 42.21 31.26
C SER A 25 -24.66 43.29 32.33
N PRO A 26 -24.27 44.52 31.94
CA PRO A 26 -24.51 45.74 32.70
C PRO A 26 -25.90 46.34 32.45
N ASP A 27 -26.57 46.01 31.33
CA ASP A 27 -27.92 46.45 31.01
C ASP A 27 -28.90 45.26 30.93
N PRO A 28 -29.72 45.05 31.98
CA PRO A 28 -30.68 43.96 32.01
C PRO A 28 -31.89 44.15 31.08
N ASN A 29 -31.97 45.23 30.31
CA ASN A 29 -33.07 45.51 29.38
C ASN A 29 -32.64 45.59 27.90
N ALA A 30 -31.40 45.23 27.55
CA ALA A 30 -30.98 45.21 26.15
C ALA A 30 -31.92 44.31 25.32
N PRO A 31 -32.51 44.82 24.21
CA PRO A 31 -33.45 44.06 23.38
C PRO A 31 -32.75 42.95 22.60
N CYS A 32 -33.53 42.02 22.07
CA CYS A 32 -33.10 41.04 21.08
C CYS A 32 -32.81 41.78 19.76
N SER A 33 -31.55 42.00 19.43
CA SER A 33 -31.17 42.68 18.18
C SER A 33 -29.78 42.25 17.72
N LEU A 34 -29.68 41.75 16.49
CA LEU A 34 -28.40 41.55 15.78
C LEU A 34 -28.06 42.80 14.94
N PRO A 35 -26.76 43.17 14.82
CA PRO A 35 -25.62 42.59 15.53
C PRO A 35 -25.63 42.98 17.02
N ILE A 36 -25.13 42.07 17.86
CA ILE A 36 -24.97 42.29 19.29
C ILE A 36 -23.70 43.12 19.57
N ASP A 37 -23.77 44.09 20.48
CA ASP A 37 -22.58 44.69 21.10
C ASP A 37 -22.29 44.00 22.44
N SER A 38 -21.41 43.00 22.42
CA SER A 38 -21.04 42.18 23.58
C SER A 38 -19.87 42.76 24.39
N SER A 39 -19.30 43.90 23.97
CA SER A 39 -18.07 44.47 24.53
C SER A 39 -18.15 44.83 26.03
N GLY A 40 -19.36 45.07 26.53
CA GLY A 40 -19.63 45.37 27.93
C GLY A 40 -20.04 44.18 28.80
N TRP A 41 -20.20 42.98 28.24
CA TRP A 41 -20.71 41.80 28.96
C TRP A 41 -19.60 41.04 29.68
N GLY A 42 -19.96 40.39 30.79
CA GLY A 42 -19.07 39.44 31.47
C GLY A 42 -18.87 38.15 30.65
N THR A 43 -17.89 37.35 31.06
CA THR A 43 -17.42 36.18 30.29
C THR A 43 -17.58 34.89 31.06
N MET A 44 -18.06 33.84 30.40
CA MET A 44 -17.99 32.45 30.83
C MET A 44 -16.86 31.77 30.05
N LEU A 45 -15.78 31.38 30.72
CA LEU A 45 -14.66 30.64 30.16
C LEU A 45 -14.74 29.20 30.67
N VAL A 46 -15.32 28.30 29.88
CA VAL A 46 -15.52 26.90 30.25
C VAL A 46 -14.60 26.03 29.38
N ASP A 47 -13.43 25.70 29.91
CA ASP A 47 -12.45 24.87 29.23
C ASP A 47 -12.83 23.37 29.33
N GLY A 48 -14.05 23.04 28.94
CA GLY A 48 -14.69 21.73 29.12
C GLY A 48 -16.12 21.79 28.63
N SER A 49 -17.04 21.19 29.39
CA SER A 49 -18.45 21.08 29.00
C SER A 49 -19.35 22.05 29.76
N LEU A 50 -20.27 22.72 29.06
CA LEU A 50 -21.34 23.54 29.61
C LEU A 50 -22.67 22.82 29.41
N PHE A 51 -23.26 22.33 30.50
CA PHE A 51 -24.58 21.71 30.50
C PHE A 51 -25.62 22.70 31.02
N VAL A 52 -26.67 22.94 30.24
CA VAL A 52 -27.79 23.81 30.62
C VAL A 52 -29.09 23.03 30.50
N ARG A 53 -29.85 22.97 31.60
CA ARG A 53 -31.10 22.20 31.70
C ARG A 53 -32.15 23.04 32.43
N ASP A 54 -33.27 23.32 31.77
CA ASP A 54 -34.37 24.12 32.31
C ASP A 54 -33.96 25.49 32.86
N ALA A 55 -32.92 26.12 32.27
CA ALA A 55 -32.34 27.37 32.78
C ALA A 55 -32.08 28.40 31.67
N THR A 56 -31.83 29.65 32.05
CA THR A 56 -31.55 30.74 31.11
C THR A 56 -30.10 31.20 31.18
N ILE A 57 -29.41 31.30 30.03
CA ILE A 57 -28.17 32.07 29.90
C ILE A 57 -28.42 33.21 28.92
N ARG A 58 -28.14 34.44 29.35
CA ARG A 58 -28.31 35.59 28.48
C ARG A 58 -27.28 36.68 28.68
N ARG A 59 -26.96 37.38 27.60
CA ARG A 59 -26.06 38.55 27.61
C ARG A 59 -24.73 38.26 28.25
N ALA A 60 -24.14 37.17 27.82
CA ALA A 60 -22.82 36.70 28.23
C ALA A 60 -21.92 36.47 27.01
N ASN A 61 -20.63 36.70 27.22
CA ASN A 61 -19.57 36.19 26.35
C ASN A 61 -19.28 34.75 26.78
N VAL A 62 -19.74 33.74 26.04
CA VAL A 62 -19.54 32.33 26.38
C VAL A 62 -18.41 31.77 25.53
N ASN A 63 -17.42 31.17 26.18
CA ASN A 63 -16.34 30.47 25.51
C ASN A 63 -16.29 29.05 26.07
N VAL A 64 -16.56 28.06 25.22
CA VAL A 64 -16.74 26.68 25.67
C VAL A 64 -16.20 25.68 24.65
N ARG A 65 -15.80 24.47 25.07
CA ARG A 65 -15.47 23.38 24.13
C ARG A 65 -16.72 22.59 23.74
N LEU A 66 -17.56 22.22 24.71
CA LEU A 66 -18.82 21.52 24.47
C LEU A 66 -19.98 22.27 25.14
N GLY A 67 -20.99 22.68 24.39
CA GLY A 67 -22.25 23.18 24.92
C GLY A 67 -23.36 22.14 24.72
N ASP A 68 -24.08 21.80 25.77
CA ASP A 68 -25.21 20.87 25.71
C ASP A 68 -26.41 21.51 26.42
N LEU A 69 -27.46 21.77 25.64
CA LEU A 69 -28.68 22.46 26.03
C LEU A 69 -29.87 21.53 25.88
N ASP A 70 -30.68 21.37 26.92
CA ASP A 70 -31.87 20.51 26.88
C ASP A 70 -32.94 21.02 27.86
N GLY A 71 -34.15 20.48 27.78
CA GLY A 71 -35.30 20.89 28.57
C GLY A 71 -35.83 22.27 28.17
N ALA A 72 -36.43 23.00 29.11
CA ALA A 72 -36.92 24.37 28.91
C ALA A 72 -35.79 25.40 29.11
N THR A 73 -34.73 25.27 28.31
CA THR A 73 -33.53 26.11 28.39
C THR A 73 -33.58 27.29 27.43
N ASP A 74 -33.25 28.50 27.92
CA ASP A 74 -33.24 29.73 27.12
C ASP A 74 -31.80 30.27 26.97
N ILE A 75 -31.25 30.26 25.76
CA ILE A 75 -29.97 30.89 25.42
C ILE A 75 -30.24 32.12 24.54
N ILE A 76 -30.22 33.31 25.15
CA ILE A 76 -30.70 34.54 24.50
C ILE A 76 -29.64 35.64 24.52
N ASN A 77 -29.38 36.30 23.39
CA ASN A 77 -28.46 37.44 23.35
C ASN A 77 -27.07 37.09 23.88
N ASN A 78 -26.39 36.06 23.39
CA ASN A 78 -25.02 35.73 23.80
C ASN A 78 -24.02 35.84 22.64
N ASP A 79 -22.75 36.06 22.97
CA ASP A 79 -21.61 35.90 22.05
C ASP A 79 -20.92 34.60 22.44
N ILE A 80 -21.20 33.52 21.71
CA ILE A 80 -20.77 32.15 21.99
C ILE A 80 -19.62 31.79 21.05
N ARG A 81 -18.51 31.34 21.61
CA ARG A 81 -17.36 30.82 20.86
C ARG A 81 -17.08 29.39 21.28
N LEU A 82 -17.32 28.47 20.37
CA LEU A 82 -17.00 27.06 20.52
C LEU A 82 -15.54 26.88 20.12
N ARG A 83 -14.68 26.67 21.10
CA ARG A 83 -13.24 26.47 20.88
C ARG A 83 -12.96 25.03 20.53
N GLN A 84 -11.90 24.84 19.76
CA GLN A 84 -11.33 23.54 19.50
C GLN A 84 -11.08 22.76 20.80
N SER A 85 -11.62 21.54 20.86
CA SER A 85 -11.45 20.64 21.99
C SER A 85 -10.07 19.98 22.00
N ALA A 86 -9.50 19.80 20.81
CA ALA A 86 -8.11 19.48 20.52
C ALA A 86 -7.77 20.05 19.11
N ALA A 87 -6.49 20.06 18.72
CA ALA A 87 -6.14 20.58 17.39
C ALA A 87 -6.81 19.73 16.29
N GLY A 88 -7.55 20.37 15.39
CA GLY A 88 -8.36 19.68 14.38
C GLY A 88 -9.67 19.07 14.90
N TYR A 89 -10.07 19.35 16.15
CA TYR A 89 -11.38 18.94 16.67
C TYR A 89 -12.15 20.14 17.13
N GLY A 90 -13.28 20.38 16.48
CA GLY A 90 -14.12 21.53 16.79
C GLY A 90 -14.73 21.51 18.19
N GLY A 91 -15.27 22.66 18.57
CA GLY A 91 -16.19 22.71 19.69
C GLY A 91 -17.56 22.15 19.30
N GLU A 92 -18.24 21.52 20.25
CA GLU A 92 -19.52 20.83 20.05
C GLU A 92 -20.67 21.65 20.64
N PHE A 93 -21.84 21.62 19.97
CA PHE A 93 -23.03 22.33 20.44
C PHE A 93 -24.29 21.51 20.16
N PHE A 94 -24.89 21.00 21.23
CA PHE A 94 -26.10 20.19 21.19
C PHE A 94 -27.29 20.97 21.76
N VAL A 95 -28.41 20.96 21.06
CA VAL A 95 -29.65 21.63 21.47
C VAL A 95 -30.82 20.67 21.34
N ALA A 96 -31.41 20.29 22.45
CA ALA A 96 -32.49 19.32 22.53
C ALA A 96 -33.70 19.84 23.33
N GLY A 97 -34.77 19.04 23.35
CA GLY A 97 -35.96 19.32 24.12
C GLY A 97 -36.67 20.61 23.69
N SER A 98 -37.18 21.38 24.65
CA SER A 98 -37.90 22.64 24.41
C SER A 98 -37.01 23.88 24.46
N ALA A 99 -35.72 23.72 24.19
CA ALA A 99 -34.75 24.81 24.34
C ALA A 99 -35.01 25.92 23.31
N MET A 100 -34.78 27.18 23.70
CA MET A 100 -34.87 28.36 22.84
C MET A 100 -33.48 28.99 22.71
N VAL A 101 -32.94 29.02 21.49
CA VAL A 101 -31.67 29.67 21.14
C VAL A 101 -32.01 30.87 20.27
N GLN A 102 -31.92 32.08 20.83
CA GLN A 102 -32.37 33.28 20.13
C GLN A 102 -31.40 34.48 20.21
N CYS A 103 -31.23 35.19 19.09
CA CYS A 103 -30.42 36.42 19.03
C CYS A 103 -28.99 36.21 19.52
N ASN A 104 -28.35 35.08 19.25
CA ASN A 104 -26.96 34.86 19.61
C ASN A 104 -26.03 35.09 18.41
N VAL A 105 -24.80 35.50 18.68
CA VAL A 105 -23.67 35.37 17.75
C VAL A 105 -22.91 34.12 18.15
N ILE A 106 -22.87 33.11 17.29
CA ILE A 106 -22.24 31.82 17.57
C ILE A 106 -21.12 31.60 16.56
N LEU A 107 -19.88 31.50 17.04
CA LEU A 107 -18.73 31.13 16.22
C LEU A 107 -18.24 29.74 16.64
N SER A 108 -18.30 28.78 15.73
CA SER A 108 -17.69 27.46 15.90
C SER A 108 -16.34 27.39 15.19
N GLU A 109 -15.28 27.00 15.91
CA GLU A 109 -13.98 26.69 15.32
C GLU A 109 -13.81 25.17 15.26
N GLY A 110 -13.69 24.59 14.05
CA GLY A 110 -13.55 23.14 13.79
C GLY A 110 -14.84 22.42 13.40
N ASP A 111 -14.86 21.10 13.55
CA ASP A 111 -15.47 20.18 12.58
C ASP A 111 -16.53 19.20 13.11
N ARG A 112 -16.72 19.12 14.43
CA ARG A 112 -17.47 17.98 14.97
C ARG A 112 -18.99 18.14 14.89
N PHE A 113 -19.62 18.87 15.80
CA PHE A 113 -21.08 18.78 15.94
C PHE A 113 -21.75 20.13 16.23
N LEU A 114 -22.60 20.58 15.30
CA LEU A 114 -23.62 21.59 15.55
C LEU A 114 -24.98 20.93 15.41
N ASP A 115 -25.40 20.22 16.44
CA ASP A 115 -26.67 19.52 16.46
C ASP A 115 -27.73 20.38 17.15
N LEU A 116 -28.54 21.05 16.34
CA LEU A 116 -29.53 22.02 16.83
C LEU A 116 -30.91 21.39 17.07
N ASP A 117 -31.11 20.11 16.71
CA ASP A 117 -32.35 19.34 16.94
C ASP A 117 -32.11 17.82 16.74
N PRO A 118 -31.54 17.11 17.73
CA PRO A 118 -31.14 15.70 17.61
C PRO A 118 -32.30 14.73 17.38
N ASP A 119 -33.51 15.09 17.84
CA ASP A 119 -34.72 14.29 17.68
C ASP A 119 -35.86 15.15 17.09
N PRO A 120 -36.04 15.13 15.76
CA PRO A 120 -37.09 15.89 15.08
C PRO A 120 -38.50 15.40 15.42
N THR A 121 -38.62 14.21 16.03
CA THR A 121 -39.89 13.58 16.41
C THR A 121 -40.29 13.95 17.84
N ALA A 122 -39.35 14.49 18.62
CA ALA A 122 -39.61 14.97 19.96
C ALA A 122 -40.58 16.15 19.95
N SER A 123 -41.47 16.21 20.95
CA SER A 123 -42.33 17.35 21.19
C SER A 123 -42.26 17.74 22.66
N PRO A 124 -41.83 18.97 23.00
CA PRO A 124 -41.53 20.09 22.10
C PRO A 124 -40.16 19.94 21.40
N ARG A 125 -39.99 20.60 20.24
CA ARG A 125 -38.70 20.76 19.53
C ARG A 125 -38.00 22.04 19.97
N PRO A 126 -36.67 22.15 19.80
CA PRO A 126 -35.97 23.39 20.01
C PRO A 126 -36.46 24.52 19.08
N ILE A 127 -36.42 25.75 19.58
CA ILE A 127 -36.66 26.97 18.80
C ILE A 127 -35.32 27.68 18.67
N VAL A 128 -34.66 27.49 17.53
CA VAL A 128 -33.52 28.31 17.13
C VAL A 128 -34.08 29.41 16.23
N GLN A 129 -33.78 30.69 16.48
CA GLN A 129 -34.22 31.81 15.64
C GLN A 129 -33.41 33.08 15.87
N ASP A 130 -33.37 33.98 14.88
CA ASP A 130 -32.64 35.22 14.89
C ASP A 130 -31.15 35.08 15.30
N ASN A 131 -30.45 33.99 14.95
CA ASN A 131 -29.03 33.82 15.33
C ASN A 131 -28.06 34.11 14.16
N GLU A 132 -26.85 34.54 14.50
CA GLU A 132 -25.72 34.66 13.57
C GLU A 132 -24.73 33.51 13.84
N ILE A 133 -24.91 32.38 13.14
CA ILE A 133 -24.06 31.19 13.32
C ILE A 133 -22.99 31.14 12.24
N SER A 134 -21.72 31.13 12.63
CA SER A 134 -20.58 31.04 11.73
C SER A 134 -19.71 29.84 12.08
N VAL A 135 -19.26 29.10 11.07
CA VAL A 135 -18.34 27.96 11.22
C VAL A 135 -17.02 28.28 10.54
N LEU A 136 -15.93 28.04 11.27
CA LEU A 136 -14.57 28.24 10.81
C LEU A 136 -13.79 26.92 10.86
N ILE A 137 -13.57 26.32 9.70
CA ILE A 137 -12.75 25.13 9.55
C ILE A 137 -11.30 25.55 9.31
N ARG A 138 -10.38 24.96 10.08
CA ARG A 138 -8.93 25.10 9.93
C ARG A 138 -8.36 23.72 9.69
N GLN A 139 -7.22 23.63 9.01
CA GLN A 139 -6.54 22.36 8.83
C GLN A 139 -6.02 21.86 10.19
N GLY A 140 -6.38 20.63 10.56
CA GLY A 140 -5.77 19.91 11.69
C GLY A 140 -4.25 19.75 11.55
N LEU A 141 -3.58 19.47 12.67
CA LEU A 141 -2.11 19.36 12.74
C LEU A 141 -1.54 18.26 11.83
N ASP A 142 -2.34 17.24 11.54
CA ASP A 142 -1.86 16.05 10.83
C ASP A 142 -2.09 16.11 9.31
N LEU A 143 -2.60 17.24 8.78
CA LEU A 143 -2.80 17.57 7.34
C LEU A 143 -3.60 16.57 6.47
N LEU A 144 -3.80 15.33 6.94
CA LEU A 144 -4.27 14.18 6.17
C LEU A 144 -5.78 14.00 6.32
N GLU A 145 -6.29 14.07 7.54
CA GLU A 145 -7.71 13.88 7.83
C GLU A 145 -8.49 15.16 7.48
N GLY A 146 -9.45 15.02 6.56
CA GLY A 146 -10.40 16.10 6.33
C GLY A 146 -11.34 16.21 7.52
N GLU A 147 -11.56 17.44 7.96
CA GLU A 147 -12.46 17.83 9.03
C GLU A 147 -13.89 17.37 8.65
N LEU A 148 -14.70 16.95 9.62
CA LEU A 148 -16.12 16.71 9.37
C LEU A 148 -16.93 18.00 9.51
N LEU A 149 -18.18 18.00 9.10
CA LEU A 149 -19.12 19.01 9.55
C LEU A 149 -20.50 18.38 9.53
N GLU A 150 -21.04 18.18 10.72
CA GLU A 150 -22.40 17.70 10.89
C GLU A 150 -23.32 18.85 11.28
N LEU A 151 -24.11 19.32 10.32
CA LEU A 151 -25.19 20.27 10.52
C LEU A 151 -26.31 19.97 9.52
N ARG A 152 -27.49 19.64 10.04
CA ARG A 152 -28.60 19.13 9.24
C ARG A 152 -29.79 20.07 9.35
N THR A 153 -30.37 20.45 8.22
CA THR A 153 -31.67 21.14 8.18
C THR A 153 -32.60 20.46 7.19
N ARG A 154 -33.90 20.73 7.31
CA ARG A 154 -34.89 20.23 6.36
C ARG A 154 -34.65 20.84 4.98
N ASP A 155 -34.50 20.00 3.95
CA ASP A 155 -34.38 20.50 2.58
C ASP A 155 -35.74 20.97 2.04
N VAL A 156 -35.94 22.29 1.96
CA VAL A 156 -37.14 22.89 1.38
C VAL A 156 -36.99 23.24 -0.11
N ASP A 157 -35.77 23.16 -0.64
CA ASP A 157 -35.40 23.55 -2.00
C ASP A 157 -35.19 22.34 -2.93
N LEU A 158 -35.79 21.20 -2.60
CA LEU A 158 -35.65 19.93 -3.33
C LEU A 158 -35.84 20.05 -4.85
N ALA A 159 -36.74 20.95 -5.28
CA ALA A 159 -37.05 21.18 -6.69
C ALA A 159 -35.92 21.91 -7.44
N SER A 160 -35.15 22.73 -6.73
CA SER A 160 -34.07 23.58 -7.27
C SER A 160 -32.84 22.75 -7.66
N GLY A 161 -32.54 21.68 -6.90
CA GLY A 161 -31.41 20.77 -7.14
C GLY A 161 -31.74 19.49 -7.90
N GLY A 162 -32.97 19.35 -8.44
CA GLY A 162 -33.39 18.14 -9.16
C GLY A 162 -33.33 16.84 -8.33
N GLY A 163 -33.25 16.96 -7.00
CA GLY A 163 -33.06 15.82 -6.11
C GLY A 163 -31.65 15.22 -6.09
N GLN A 164 -30.64 15.85 -6.70
CA GLN A 164 -29.25 15.39 -6.66
C GLN A 164 -28.49 15.98 -5.48
N SER A 165 -27.48 15.28 -4.97
CA SER A 165 -26.52 15.80 -3.99
C SER A 165 -25.59 16.85 -4.61
N GLY A 166 -24.83 17.59 -3.81
CA GLY A 166 -23.91 18.63 -4.29
C GLY A 166 -24.16 20.01 -3.69
N ALA A 167 -23.40 21.00 -4.17
CA ALA A 167 -23.51 22.39 -3.74
C ALA A 167 -24.22 23.26 -4.78
N TYR A 168 -25.25 23.99 -4.35
CA TYR A 168 -26.16 24.76 -5.19
C TYR A 168 -26.24 26.21 -4.73
N GLN A 169 -25.91 27.13 -5.63
CA GLN A 169 -26.09 28.55 -5.33
C GLN A 169 -27.56 28.96 -5.42
N LEU A 170 -28.10 29.58 -4.37
CA LEU A 170 -29.42 30.17 -4.37
C LEU A 170 -29.37 31.63 -4.85
N PRO A 171 -30.34 32.09 -5.67
CA PRO A 171 -30.36 33.46 -6.16
C PRO A 171 -30.60 34.46 -5.01
N VAL A 172 -29.70 35.44 -4.92
CA VAL A 172 -29.78 36.53 -3.93
C VAL A 172 -31.13 37.25 -4.03
N GLY A 173 -31.97 37.11 -2.99
CA GLY A 173 -33.26 37.78 -2.87
C GLY A 173 -34.46 37.08 -3.52
N GLY A 174 -34.31 35.86 -4.04
CA GLY A 174 -35.37 35.15 -4.78
C GLY A 174 -36.34 34.32 -3.94
N HIS A 175 -35.88 33.67 -2.88
CA HIS A 175 -36.67 32.75 -2.05
C HIS A 175 -36.44 33.08 -0.57
N ALA A 176 -37.48 32.91 0.25
CA ALA A 176 -37.33 32.76 1.70
C ALA A 176 -36.98 31.28 1.92
N PRO A 177 -35.70 30.89 2.08
CA PRO A 177 -35.31 29.52 2.32
C PRO A 177 -35.71 29.13 3.75
N GLY A 178 -36.20 27.91 3.91
CA GLY A 178 -36.38 27.19 5.17
C GLY A 178 -37.55 27.58 6.08
N GLU A 179 -38.47 26.65 6.32
CA GLU A 179 -39.20 26.54 7.60
C GLU A 179 -38.33 25.80 8.66
N GLY A 180 -37.01 25.83 8.54
CA GLY A 180 -36.08 25.07 9.39
C GLY A 180 -35.27 26.01 10.27
N TYR A 181 -35.50 25.93 11.59
CA TYR A 181 -34.92 26.81 12.61
C TYR A 181 -35.31 28.29 12.49
N ASN A 182 -36.52 28.61 12.01
CA ASN A 182 -37.12 29.97 11.87
C ASN A 182 -36.29 31.05 11.14
N ASP A 183 -35.04 30.76 10.79
CA ASP A 183 -34.05 31.61 10.15
C ASP A 183 -33.87 31.21 8.69
N THR A 184 -33.56 32.21 7.86
CA THR A 184 -33.38 32.08 6.41
C THR A 184 -32.18 31.21 6.03
N TRP A 185 -31.19 31.12 6.93
CA TRP A 185 -29.91 30.43 6.72
C TRP A 185 -29.53 29.69 8.00
N ALA A 186 -29.11 28.43 7.88
CA ALA A 186 -28.61 27.67 9.02
C ALA A 186 -27.28 28.25 9.51
N LEU A 187 -26.43 28.66 8.58
CA LEU A 187 -25.18 29.35 8.83
C LEU A 187 -25.19 30.72 8.14
N GLU A 188 -24.84 31.76 8.89
CA GLU A 188 -24.45 33.06 8.32
C GLU A 188 -23.17 32.90 7.49
N SER A 189 -22.20 32.11 7.97
CA SER A 189 -21.01 31.80 7.18
C SER A 189 -20.41 30.41 7.46
N LEU A 190 -19.85 29.80 6.42
CA LEU A 190 -18.97 28.64 6.50
C LEU A 190 -17.65 29.01 5.83
N SER A 191 -16.57 29.07 6.60
CA SER A 191 -15.23 29.44 6.13
C SER A 191 -14.27 28.27 6.25
N VAL A 192 -13.67 27.85 5.14
CA VAL A 192 -12.68 26.75 5.09
C VAL A 192 -11.29 27.34 4.82
N LEU A 193 -10.46 27.44 5.86
CA LEU A 193 -9.16 28.09 5.82
C LEU A 193 -8.05 27.12 5.42
N GLY A 194 -7.33 27.37 4.33
CA GLY A 194 -6.00 26.76 4.14
C GLY A 194 -5.02 27.16 5.24
N ASP A 195 -3.97 26.37 5.45
CA ASP A 195 -2.93 26.74 6.41
C ASP A 195 -2.27 28.05 5.97
N SER A 196 -2.34 29.08 6.82
CA SER A 196 -1.69 30.36 6.58
C SER A 196 -0.16 30.25 6.50
N ASN A 197 0.43 29.20 7.07
CA ASN A 197 1.87 28.93 7.03
C ASN A 197 2.27 28.04 5.85
N GLN A 198 1.31 27.32 5.26
CA GLN A 198 1.52 26.46 4.10
C GLN A 198 0.48 26.79 3.01
N PRO A 199 0.77 27.78 2.14
CA PRO A 199 -0.19 28.29 1.15
C PRO A 199 -0.63 27.28 0.08
N LEU A 200 -0.09 26.06 0.10
CA LEU A 200 -0.46 24.96 -0.80
C LEU A 200 -1.36 23.90 -0.15
N SER A 201 -1.47 23.85 1.19
CA SER A 201 -2.34 22.90 1.90
C SER A 201 -3.66 23.59 2.29
N GLY A 202 -4.71 23.34 1.50
CA GLY A 202 -6.05 23.79 1.86
C GLY A 202 -6.65 22.90 2.95
N ALA A 203 -7.40 23.47 3.90
CA ALA A 203 -8.24 22.66 4.77
C ALA A 203 -9.25 21.87 3.94
N LYS A 204 -9.53 20.65 4.38
CA LYS A 204 -10.53 19.78 3.81
C LYS A 204 -11.67 19.68 4.81
N VAL A 205 -12.91 19.82 4.34
CA VAL A 205 -14.11 19.56 5.14
C VAL A 205 -15.03 18.64 4.37
N ASN A 206 -15.60 17.65 5.05
CA ASN A 206 -16.62 16.78 4.50
C ASN A 206 -17.93 16.93 5.29
N LEU A 207 -19.03 17.19 4.59
CA LEU A 207 -20.35 17.21 5.23
C LEU A 207 -20.78 15.78 5.55
N THR A 208 -21.23 15.44 6.77
CA THR A 208 -21.50 14.03 7.14
C THR A 208 -22.93 13.76 7.59
N ASN A 209 -23.49 12.61 7.17
CA ASN A 209 -24.80 12.10 7.61
C ASN A 209 -24.62 10.73 8.29
N ARG A 210 -24.17 10.72 9.54
CA ARG A 210 -24.03 9.49 10.31
C ARG A 210 -25.29 8.60 10.22
N PRO A 211 -25.16 7.33 9.77
CA PRO A 211 -26.26 6.36 9.76
C PRO A 211 -26.75 6.06 11.19
N GLY A 212 -28.06 5.98 11.40
CA GLY A 212 -28.68 5.68 12.71
C GLY A 212 -29.29 6.87 13.44
N PHE A 213 -29.04 8.10 12.96
CA PHE A 213 -29.74 9.29 13.42
C PHE A 213 -30.80 9.69 12.38
N VAL A 214 -32.08 9.52 12.74
CA VAL A 214 -33.23 9.79 11.88
C VAL A 214 -33.74 11.20 12.19
N PHE A 215 -33.23 12.21 11.46
CA PHE A 215 -33.48 13.65 11.70
C PHE A 215 -34.69 14.23 10.97
N GLN A 216 -35.47 13.40 10.29
CA GLN A 216 -36.83 13.77 9.91
C GLN A 216 -37.82 12.73 10.42
N ASP A 217 -39.07 13.15 10.61
CA ASP A 217 -40.18 12.21 10.71
C ASP A 217 -40.02 11.21 9.55
N PRO A 218 -39.90 9.89 9.81
CA PRO A 218 -39.71 8.89 8.76
C PRO A 218 -40.81 8.91 7.69
N ASN A 219 -41.92 9.60 7.96
CA ASN A 219 -43.01 9.85 7.00
C ASN A 219 -42.76 11.03 6.03
N VAL A 220 -41.72 11.84 6.23
CA VAL A 220 -41.34 12.97 5.36
C VAL A 220 -40.18 12.54 4.48
N ALA A 221 -40.47 12.27 3.20
CA ALA A 221 -39.50 11.81 2.22
C ALA A 221 -38.51 12.89 1.72
N ALA A 222 -38.28 13.96 2.48
CA ALA A 222 -37.39 15.04 2.09
C ALA A 222 -35.96 14.75 2.60
N PRO A 223 -34.94 14.74 1.72
CA PRO A 223 -33.54 14.76 2.13
C PRO A 223 -33.19 15.91 3.11
N GLU A 224 -32.05 15.77 3.79
CA GLU A 224 -31.45 16.85 4.59
C GLU A 224 -30.58 17.74 3.68
N ALA A 225 -30.46 19.02 4.06
CA ALA A 225 -29.56 19.97 3.42
C ALA A 225 -28.94 20.93 4.42
N LEU A 226 -27.80 21.51 4.05
CA LEU A 226 -27.14 22.60 4.77
C LEU A 226 -27.37 23.92 4.02
N TYR A 227 -27.84 24.97 4.70
CA TYR A 227 -28.04 26.30 4.11
C TYR A 227 -27.02 27.29 4.67
N VAL A 228 -26.18 27.84 3.79
CA VAL A 228 -25.09 28.76 4.16
C VAL A 228 -25.23 30.08 3.42
N LYS A 229 -25.40 31.19 4.13
CA LYS A 229 -25.52 32.49 3.46
C LYS A 229 -24.24 32.87 2.71
N THR A 230 -23.09 32.76 3.39
CA THR A 230 -21.77 33.05 2.82
C THR A 230 -20.84 31.85 2.92
N LEU A 231 -20.51 31.23 1.80
CA LEU A 231 -19.52 30.15 1.72
C LEU A 231 -18.16 30.74 1.32
N ALA A 232 -17.20 30.74 2.24
CA ALA A 232 -15.86 31.27 2.03
C ALA A 232 -14.82 30.15 1.92
N LEU A 233 -14.12 30.07 0.78
CA LEU A 233 -13.10 29.03 0.54
C LEU A 233 -11.71 29.66 0.40
N GLY A 234 -10.76 29.20 1.22
CA GLY A 234 -9.35 29.54 1.08
C GLY A 234 -8.71 28.89 -0.15
N PRO A 235 -7.51 29.35 -0.58
CA PRO A 235 -6.76 28.69 -1.64
C PRO A 235 -6.56 27.19 -1.34
N SER A 236 -6.75 26.35 -2.37
CA SER A 236 -6.64 24.88 -2.28
C SER A 236 -7.62 24.18 -1.31
N ALA A 237 -8.56 24.89 -0.68
CA ALA A 237 -9.53 24.28 0.23
C ALA A 237 -10.39 23.23 -0.51
N VAL A 238 -10.74 22.15 0.17
CA VAL A 238 -11.64 21.11 -0.37
C VAL A 238 -12.89 21.04 0.48
N LEU A 239 -14.04 21.35 -0.12
CA LEU A 239 -15.34 21.11 0.48
C LEU A 239 -15.99 19.93 -0.22
N ASN A 240 -16.13 18.81 0.48
CA ASN A 240 -16.81 17.65 -0.03
C ASN A 240 -18.25 17.60 0.53
N THR A 241 -19.25 17.64 -0.35
CA THR A 241 -20.65 17.55 0.06
C THR A 241 -21.07 16.13 0.39
N ALA A 242 -20.30 15.11 0.02
CA ALA A 242 -20.48 13.76 0.54
C ALA A 242 -21.85 13.12 0.35
N LEU A 243 -22.48 13.35 -0.81
CA LEU A 243 -23.87 13.00 -1.10
C LEU A 243 -24.92 13.79 -0.31
N GLN A 244 -24.53 14.83 0.43
CA GLN A 244 -25.44 15.81 0.98
C GLN A 244 -25.71 16.95 0.01
N ARG A 245 -26.77 17.71 0.29
CA ARG A 245 -27.02 18.97 -0.39
C ARG A 245 -26.56 20.14 0.46
N LEU A 246 -25.83 21.02 -0.18
CA LEU A 246 -25.41 22.31 0.35
C LEU A 246 -26.04 23.40 -0.50
N TYR A 247 -26.84 24.27 0.09
CA TYR A 247 -27.31 25.49 -0.57
C TYR A 247 -26.51 26.67 -0.04
N TYR A 248 -26.02 27.53 -0.93
CA TYR A 248 -25.30 28.73 -0.53
C TYR A 248 -25.77 30.01 -1.22
N GLY A 249 -25.71 31.15 -0.55
CA GLY A 249 -26.08 32.45 -1.14
C GLY A 249 -24.94 33.05 -1.95
N GLU A 250 -23.82 33.31 -1.28
CA GLU A 250 -22.62 33.89 -1.85
C GLU A 250 -21.44 32.92 -1.73
N LEU A 251 -20.64 32.81 -2.79
CA LEU A 251 -19.37 32.09 -2.79
C LEU A 251 -18.23 33.09 -2.94
N VAL A 252 -17.36 33.16 -1.93
CA VAL A 252 -16.30 34.16 -1.84
C VAL A 252 -14.96 33.56 -1.39
N ASP A 253 -13.87 34.28 -1.58
CA ASP A 253 -12.60 33.98 -0.93
C ASP A 253 -12.57 34.53 0.51
N LEU A 254 -11.47 34.30 1.22
CA LEU A 254 -11.29 34.77 2.61
C LEU A 254 -11.21 36.30 2.75
N LEU A 255 -11.11 37.03 1.64
CA LEU A 255 -11.13 38.49 1.58
C LEU A 255 -12.51 39.03 1.16
N GLY A 256 -13.50 38.16 0.94
CA GLY A 256 -14.84 38.51 0.48
C GLY A 256 -14.95 38.78 -1.02
N ASN A 257 -13.93 38.44 -1.82
CA ASN A 257 -14.03 38.56 -3.28
C ASN A 257 -14.86 37.40 -3.84
N PRO A 258 -15.79 37.65 -4.78
CA PRO A 258 -16.58 36.59 -5.40
C PRO A 258 -15.70 35.54 -6.10
N LEU A 259 -16.06 34.26 -5.93
CA LEU A 259 -15.45 33.14 -6.62
C LEU A 259 -16.42 32.52 -7.63
N THR A 260 -15.87 31.91 -8.69
CA THR A 260 -16.65 31.19 -9.70
C THR A 260 -16.30 29.71 -9.69
N VAL A 261 -17.32 28.85 -9.74
CA VAL A 261 -17.17 27.39 -9.88
C VAL A 261 -17.23 27.00 -11.34
N ASP A 262 -16.28 26.20 -11.81
CA ASP A 262 -16.28 25.61 -13.15
C ASP A 262 -17.15 24.34 -13.22
N PRO A 263 -17.42 23.79 -14.42
CA PRO A 263 -18.23 22.57 -14.56
C PRO A 263 -17.68 21.32 -13.85
N ASN A 264 -16.40 21.32 -13.43
CA ASN A 264 -15.73 20.22 -12.75
C ASN A 264 -15.64 20.45 -11.23
N GLY A 265 -16.31 21.47 -10.69
CA GLY A 265 -16.27 21.81 -9.27
C GLY A 265 -15.00 22.53 -8.83
N ARG A 266 -14.13 22.98 -9.75
CA ARG A 266 -12.94 23.78 -9.41
C ARG A 266 -13.32 25.24 -9.26
N VAL A 267 -12.76 25.87 -8.24
CA VAL A 267 -12.99 27.27 -7.90
C VAL A 267 -11.80 28.11 -8.37
N SER A 268 -12.05 29.37 -8.74
CA SER A 268 -11.05 30.26 -9.35
C SER A 268 -9.77 30.52 -8.53
N ASN A 269 -9.77 30.22 -7.23
CA ASN A 269 -8.60 30.33 -6.33
C ASN A 269 -7.91 28.98 -6.06
N GLY A 270 -8.25 27.92 -6.80
CA GLY A 270 -7.69 26.58 -6.64
C GLY A 270 -8.45 25.70 -5.63
N ALA A 271 -9.42 26.26 -4.88
CA ALA A 271 -10.31 25.46 -4.06
C ALA A 271 -11.18 24.52 -4.91
N ARG A 272 -11.77 23.50 -4.28
CA ARG A 272 -12.63 22.52 -4.93
C ARG A 272 -13.88 22.28 -4.10
N ILE A 273 -15.02 22.24 -4.78
CA ILE A 273 -16.25 21.68 -4.23
C ILE A 273 -16.46 20.35 -4.93
N THR A 274 -16.42 19.26 -4.18
CA THR A 274 -16.62 17.91 -4.68
C THR A 274 -17.87 17.30 -4.09
N ASP A 275 -18.48 16.36 -4.79
CA ASP A 275 -19.59 15.57 -4.26
C ASP A 275 -19.25 14.09 -4.38
N ILE A 276 -18.27 13.69 -3.58
CA ILE A 276 -17.77 12.33 -3.51
C ILE A 276 -18.30 11.76 -2.21
N PRO A 277 -18.97 10.61 -2.20
CA PRO A 277 -19.48 10.01 -0.97
C PRO A 277 -18.44 10.08 0.14
N LEU A 278 -18.85 10.51 1.33
CA LEU A 278 -18.06 10.24 2.52
C LEU A 278 -18.08 8.74 2.69
N LEU A 279 -17.10 8.11 2.11
CA LEU A 279 -16.67 6.79 2.50
C LEU A 279 -15.97 7.00 3.84
N GLY A 280 -16.77 7.25 4.88
CA GLY A 280 -16.27 7.58 6.21
C GLY A 280 -15.32 6.48 6.68
N PHE A 281 -14.08 6.87 6.93
CA PHE A 281 -13.13 6.32 7.89
C PHE A 281 -13.13 4.77 8.00
N SER A 282 -12.08 4.18 7.41
CA SER A 282 -11.78 2.75 7.27
C SER A 282 -12.64 1.99 6.26
N LEU A 283 -12.13 1.93 5.02
CA LEU A 283 -12.58 1.01 3.97
C LEU A 283 -11.79 -0.29 3.94
N LYS A 284 -11.30 -0.72 5.10
CA LYS A 284 -10.70 -2.04 5.26
C LYS A 284 -11.75 -3.03 5.76
N VAL A 285 -11.35 -4.30 5.69
CA VAL A 285 -11.75 -5.39 6.58
C VAL A 285 -12.30 -4.86 7.91
N ILE A 286 -13.43 -5.38 8.38
CA ILE A 286 -13.79 -5.22 9.80
C ILE A 286 -12.84 -6.15 10.54
N ASN A 287 -11.68 -5.65 10.96
CA ASN A 287 -10.60 -6.43 11.58
C ASN A 287 -10.99 -6.99 12.95
N MET A 288 -12.15 -6.57 13.48
CA MET A 288 -12.60 -6.93 14.82
C MET A 288 -11.55 -6.54 15.87
N GLU A 289 -10.81 -5.46 15.64
CA GLU A 289 -9.73 -5.01 16.54
C GLU A 289 -10.21 -4.06 17.63
N ASP A 290 -11.30 -3.34 17.35
CA ASP A 290 -11.87 -2.32 18.23
C ASP A 290 -13.38 -2.55 18.43
N ASP A 291 -13.84 -2.40 19.68
CA ASP A 291 -15.25 -2.52 20.05
C ASP A 291 -16.07 -1.36 19.45
N GLU A 292 -15.52 -0.14 19.34
CA GLU A 292 -16.23 0.99 18.75
C GLU A 292 -16.41 0.81 17.24
N GLU A 293 -15.36 0.36 16.53
CA GLU A 293 -15.47 -0.03 15.12
C GLU A 293 -16.55 -1.11 14.91
N PHE A 294 -16.51 -2.17 15.74
CA PHE A 294 -17.49 -3.25 15.67
C PHE A 294 -18.93 -2.75 15.83
N ASP A 295 -19.20 -1.97 16.88
CA ASP A 295 -20.53 -1.47 17.21
C ASP A 295 -21.07 -0.49 16.15
N VAL A 296 -20.19 0.26 15.48
CA VAL A 296 -20.58 1.20 14.42
C VAL A 296 -20.82 0.47 13.09
N ARG A 297 -20.03 -0.56 12.77
CA ARG A 297 -20.02 -1.19 11.43
C ARG A 297 -20.88 -2.44 11.32
N VAL A 298 -21.19 -3.10 12.43
CA VAL A 298 -21.94 -4.37 12.43
C VAL A 298 -23.32 -4.17 13.04
N ARG A 299 -24.36 -4.26 12.21
CA ARG A 299 -25.73 -4.35 12.72
C ARG A 299 -26.09 -5.79 13.03
N THR A 300 -26.77 -6.04 14.14
CA THR A 300 -27.06 -7.41 14.59
C THR A 300 -28.55 -7.67 14.73
N ARG A 301 -28.94 -8.91 14.43
CA ARG A 301 -30.24 -9.50 14.73
C ARG A 301 -29.99 -10.72 15.61
N LEU A 302 -30.36 -10.62 16.88
CA LEU A 302 -30.10 -11.66 17.88
C LEU A 302 -31.15 -12.78 17.90
N ARG A 303 -32.15 -12.72 17.00
CA ARG A 303 -33.31 -13.62 16.99
C ARG A 303 -34.01 -13.62 15.63
N ASP A 304 -34.60 -14.73 15.23
CA ASP A 304 -35.47 -14.80 14.05
C ASP A 304 -36.86 -14.25 14.36
N ASP A 305 -37.45 -13.47 13.45
CA ASP A 305 -38.82 -12.96 13.60
C ASP A 305 -39.86 -14.10 13.70
N ALA A 306 -39.53 -15.29 13.19
CA ALA A 306 -40.36 -16.48 13.30
C ALA A 306 -40.20 -17.22 14.64
N ASP A 307 -39.28 -16.81 15.51
CA ASP A 307 -39.15 -17.35 16.86
C ASP A 307 -40.33 -16.90 17.74
N PRO A 308 -40.96 -17.80 18.53
CA PRO A 308 -42.18 -17.49 19.29
C PRO A 308 -41.94 -16.39 20.35
N ILE A 309 -42.53 -15.21 20.13
CA ILE A 309 -42.35 -14.02 20.99
C ILE A 309 -42.56 -14.42 22.46
N PRO A 310 -41.58 -14.17 23.35
CA PRO A 310 -41.71 -14.53 24.75
C PRO A 310 -42.88 -13.79 25.37
N LEU A 311 -43.56 -14.44 26.32
CA LEU A 311 -44.71 -13.85 26.99
C LEU A 311 -44.31 -12.54 27.68
N PRO A 312 -45.12 -11.47 27.59
CA PRO A 312 -44.74 -10.10 27.98
C PRO A 312 -44.40 -9.85 29.47
N ASN A 313 -44.35 -10.90 30.31
CA ASN A 313 -44.12 -10.81 31.76
C ASN A 313 -42.92 -11.63 32.29
N ALA A 314 -42.12 -12.29 31.44
CA ALA A 314 -40.88 -12.93 31.91
C ALA A 314 -39.78 -11.88 32.08
N ASP A 315 -38.95 -12.01 33.11
CA ASP A 315 -37.87 -11.07 33.45
C ASP A 315 -36.93 -10.88 32.24
N ILE A 316 -36.60 -9.64 31.90
CA ILE A 316 -35.99 -9.26 30.60
C ILE A 316 -34.60 -9.90 30.44
N THR A 317 -33.94 -10.22 31.56
CA THR A 317 -32.65 -10.94 31.61
C THR A 317 -32.76 -12.45 31.40
N GLU A 318 -33.94 -13.06 31.54
CA GLU A 318 -34.22 -14.47 31.20
C GLU A 318 -34.69 -14.65 29.73
N GLN A 319 -34.91 -13.56 29.00
CA GLN A 319 -35.44 -13.57 27.63
C GLN A 319 -34.40 -13.44 26.52
N VAL A 320 -33.11 -13.39 26.86
CA VAL A 320 -32.07 -13.14 25.86
C VAL A 320 -32.02 -14.30 24.86
N SER A 321 -32.19 -13.97 23.58
CA SER A 321 -32.06 -14.92 22.46
C SER A 321 -30.56 -15.07 22.11
N GLY A 322 -30.13 -15.26 20.87
CA GLY A 322 -28.70 -15.45 20.57
C GLY A 322 -27.82 -14.24 20.93
N ARG A 323 -26.53 -14.31 20.61
CA ARG A 323 -25.51 -13.30 20.95
C ARG A 323 -24.60 -13.07 19.76
N ILE A 324 -24.32 -11.80 19.45
CA ILE A 324 -23.28 -11.40 18.51
C ILE A 324 -22.44 -10.31 19.21
N ARG A 325 -21.11 -10.44 19.22
CA ARG A 325 -20.19 -9.47 19.84
C ARG A 325 -18.75 -9.66 19.34
N ARG A 326 -17.89 -8.66 19.55
CA ARG A 326 -16.43 -8.81 19.51
C ARG A 326 -15.91 -9.62 20.73
N VAL A 327 -14.88 -10.43 20.52
CA VAL A 327 -14.15 -11.19 21.55
C VAL A 327 -12.65 -11.17 21.27
N ASP A 328 -11.81 -11.01 22.28
CA ASP A 328 -10.34 -11.07 22.09
C ASP A 328 -9.88 -12.52 21.84
N ASP A 329 -8.79 -12.73 21.08
CA ASP A 329 -8.21 -14.06 20.88
C ASP A 329 -7.60 -14.62 22.17
N PRO A 330 -8.14 -15.72 22.75
CA PRO A 330 -7.58 -16.29 23.97
C PRO A 330 -6.25 -17.04 23.77
N ASN A 331 -5.82 -17.30 22.53
CA ASN A 331 -4.65 -18.12 22.23
C ASN A 331 -3.37 -17.32 21.93
N ARG A 332 -3.46 -16.05 21.55
CA ARG A 332 -2.30 -15.16 21.39
C ARG A 332 -2.01 -14.47 22.71
N GLY A 333 -0.93 -14.89 23.37
CA GLY A 333 -0.58 -14.54 24.76
C GLY A 333 -0.12 -13.09 25.03
N ALA A 334 -0.58 -12.10 24.25
CA ALA A 334 -0.26 -10.69 24.42
C ALA A 334 -1.54 -9.83 24.24
N PRO A 335 -1.65 -8.65 24.87
CA PRO A 335 -2.79 -7.74 24.74
C PRO A 335 -2.77 -6.96 23.40
N ASP A 336 -2.41 -7.62 22.31
CA ASP A 336 -2.53 -7.05 20.97
C ASP A 336 -4.00 -7.10 20.51
N THR A 337 -4.34 -6.17 19.63
CA THR A 337 -5.70 -5.73 19.28
C THR A 337 -6.57 -6.77 18.57
N ASP A 338 -6.03 -7.92 18.16
CA ASP A 338 -6.73 -8.94 17.38
C ASP A 338 -7.95 -9.54 18.12
N GLY A 339 -9.15 -9.24 17.62
CA GLY A 339 -10.40 -9.83 18.09
C GLY A 339 -11.12 -10.62 17.00
N TYR A 340 -12.23 -11.24 17.38
CA TYR A 340 -13.12 -11.99 16.50
C TYR A 340 -14.56 -11.54 16.73
N MET A 341 -15.41 -11.64 15.71
CA MET A 341 -16.85 -11.62 15.90
C MET A 341 -17.34 -13.01 16.32
N GLU A 342 -17.75 -13.15 17.58
CA GLU A 342 -18.48 -14.33 18.06
C GLU A 342 -19.96 -14.20 17.71
N MET A 343 -20.46 -15.08 16.84
CA MET A 343 -21.88 -15.27 16.60
C MET A 343 -22.34 -16.55 17.30
N ARG A 344 -23.40 -16.48 18.10
CA ARG A 344 -23.92 -17.59 18.90
C ARG A 344 -25.45 -17.61 18.89
N THR A 345 -26.08 -18.76 18.63
CA THR A 345 -27.55 -18.85 18.58
C THR A 345 -28.22 -18.99 19.95
N ARG A 346 -27.50 -19.45 20.99
CA ARG A 346 -28.00 -19.45 22.39
C ARG A 346 -27.12 -18.59 23.28
N HIS A 347 -27.64 -17.50 23.83
CA HIS A 347 -26.92 -16.74 24.84
C HIS A 347 -26.61 -17.62 26.08
N PRO A 348 -25.44 -17.49 26.76
CA PRO A 348 -25.05 -18.38 27.86
C PRO A 348 -26.04 -18.43 29.04
N LEU A 349 -26.84 -17.37 29.21
CA LEU A 349 -27.89 -17.27 30.24
C LEU A 349 -29.30 -17.59 29.72
N ALA A 350 -29.45 -17.91 28.43
CA ALA A 350 -30.74 -18.15 27.80
C ALA A 350 -31.26 -19.57 28.07
N LEU A 351 -32.58 -19.68 28.25
CA LEU A 351 -33.27 -20.96 28.39
C LEU A 351 -33.51 -21.67 27.04
N ALA A 352 -33.44 -20.94 25.93
CA ALA A 352 -33.68 -21.47 24.59
C ALA A 352 -32.73 -20.85 23.56
N SER A 353 -32.39 -21.61 22.51
CA SER A 353 -31.64 -21.09 21.36
C SER A 353 -32.57 -20.28 20.46
N ALA A 354 -32.07 -19.18 19.89
CA ALA A 354 -32.66 -18.58 18.70
C ALA A 354 -32.56 -19.57 17.54
N ARG A 355 -33.50 -19.50 16.58
CA ARG A 355 -33.36 -20.25 15.32
C ARG A 355 -32.21 -19.75 14.47
N SER A 356 -32.00 -18.44 14.46
CA SER A 356 -30.92 -17.77 13.75
C SER A 356 -30.48 -16.49 14.45
N VAL A 357 -29.21 -16.13 14.25
CA VAL A 357 -28.70 -14.78 14.50
C VAL A 357 -28.05 -14.26 13.24
N ALA A 358 -28.10 -12.96 12.99
CA ALA A 358 -27.48 -12.36 11.81
C ALA A 358 -26.66 -11.11 12.15
N ALA A 359 -25.54 -10.94 11.44
CA ALA A 359 -24.64 -9.80 11.53
C ALA A 359 -24.49 -9.20 10.13
N ASN A 360 -24.87 -7.94 9.94
CA ASN A 360 -24.78 -7.21 8.69
C ASN A 360 -23.64 -6.18 8.78
N GLY A 361 -22.54 -6.43 8.07
CA GLY A 361 -21.39 -5.55 8.01
C GLY A 361 -21.55 -4.48 6.92
N ALA A 362 -21.19 -3.23 7.24
CA ALA A 362 -21.21 -2.12 6.30
C ALA A 362 -19.86 -1.94 5.58
N PHE A 363 -19.91 -1.87 4.24
CA PHE A 363 -18.75 -1.69 3.38
C PHE A 363 -19.02 -0.61 2.34
N ALA A 364 -18.04 0.27 2.10
CA ALA A 364 -18.31 1.49 1.33
C ALA A 364 -18.13 1.36 -0.19
N ARG A 365 -18.00 0.15 -0.74
CA ARG A 365 -17.90 -0.03 -2.20
C ARG A 365 -19.26 0.19 -2.87
N ALA A 366 -19.54 1.43 -3.24
CA ALA A 366 -20.73 1.81 -3.98
C ALA A 366 -20.45 1.78 -5.49
N GLY A 367 -21.14 0.91 -6.23
CA GLY A 367 -21.18 0.96 -7.70
C GLY A 367 -20.41 -0.13 -8.45
N GLU A 368 -19.75 -1.06 -7.77
CA GLU A 368 -19.16 -2.23 -8.42
C GLU A 368 -20.24 -3.23 -8.86
N GLU A 369 -20.10 -3.75 -10.08
CA GLU A 369 -21.02 -4.76 -10.63
C GLU A 369 -20.76 -6.16 -10.05
N ASP A 370 -19.53 -6.44 -9.60
CA ASP A 370 -19.15 -7.67 -8.91
C ASP A 370 -18.55 -7.35 -7.54
N VAL A 371 -19.01 -8.06 -6.51
CA VAL A 371 -18.52 -7.94 -5.14
C VAL A 371 -17.88 -9.25 -4.75
N THR A 372 -16.62 -9.22 -4.36
CA THR A 372 -15.99 -10.35 -3.66
C THR A 372 -16.30 -10.26 -2.19
N ILE A 373 -16.64 -11.38 -1.56
CA ILE A 373 -16.89 -11.53 -0.14
C ILE A 373 -15.88 -12.53 0.39
N ALA A 374 -15.09 -12.13 1.39
CA ALA A 374 -14.14 -12.98 2.08
C ALA A 374 -14.24 -12.81 3.60
N PHE A 375 -13.99 -13.89 4.32
CA PHE A 375 -13.82 -13.87 5.78
C PHE A 375 -13.24 -15.20 6.23
N ASP A 376 -12.56 -15.19 7.36
CA ASP A 376 -12.13 -16.40 8.04
C ASP A 376 -13.17 -16.81 9.08
N TYR A 377 -13.37 -18.11 9.26
CA TYR A 377 -14.34 -18.64 10.19
C TYR A 377 -13.84 -19.88 10.92
N LEU A 378 -14.21 -19.98 12.20
CA LEU A 378 -13.95 -21.14 13.04
C LEU A 378 -15.22 -21.55 13.77
N VAL A 379 -15.70 -22.76 13.51
CA VAL A 379 -16.87 -23.30 14.19
C VAL A 379 -16.49 -23.72 15.61
N ARG A 380 -17.14 -23.14 16.61
CA ARG A 380 -16.88 -23.36 18.04
C ARG A 380 -18.04 -24.14 18.66
N GLN A 381 -18.31 -25.34 18.15
CA GLN A 381 -19.44 -26.10 18.64
C GLN A 381 -19.20 -26.57 20.09
N ASP A 382 -19.87 -25.94 21.06
CA ASP A 382 -19.79 -26.31 22.49
C ASP A 382 -20.59 -27.59 22.80
N SER A 383 -21.48 -28.01 21.89
CA SER A 383 -22.31 -29.21 22.06
C SER A 383 -21.54 -30.47 21.68
N SER A 384 -21.70 -31.53 22.49
CA SER A 384 -21.18 -32.87 22.19
C SER A 384 -21.97 -33.60 21.09
N ASP A 385 -23.04 -33.01 20.55
CA ASP A 385 -23.89 -33.63 19.53
C ASP A 385 -23.49 -33.16 18.14
N ALA A 386 -22.60 -33.94 17.51
CA ALA A 386 -22.13 -33.73 16.15
C ALA A 386 -23.25 -33.76 15.08
N ASN A 387 -24.49 -34.11 15.44
CA ASN A 387 -25.63 -34.11 14.51
C ASN A 387 -26.47 -32.82 14.56
N GLN A 388 -26.12 -31.84 15.40
CA GLN A 388 -26.85 -30.58 15.40
C GLN A 388 -26.61 -29.85 14.07
N PRO A 389 -27.69 -29.36 13.41
CA PRO A 389 -27.56 -28.63 12.16
C PRO A 389 -26.88 -27.30 12.43
N PHE A 390 -25.75 -27.05 11.77
CA PHE A 390 -25.07 -25.77 11.70
C PHE A 390 -25.11 -25.30 10.26
N GLU A 391 -25.57 -24.08 10.03
CA GLU A 391 -25.50 -23.41 8.73
C GLU A 391 -25.07 -21.96 8.93
N LEU A 392 -23.98 -21.55 8.27
CA LEU A 392 -23.62 -20.14 8.13
C LEU A 392 -24.00 -19.69 6.72
N ILE A 393 -25.01 -18.83 6.61
CA ILE A 393 -25.54 -18.33 5.33
C ILE A 393 -24.94 -16.95 5.07
N VAL A 394 -24.43 -16.75 3.86
CA VAL A 394 -23.85 -15.48 3.42
C VAL A 394 -24.84 -14.80 2.49
N TYR A 395 -25.16 -13.54 2.74
CA TYR A 395 -25.99 -12.68 1.91
C TYR A 395 -25.26 -11.40 1.52
N LEU A 396 -25.69 -10.82 0.41
CA LEU A 396 -25.34 -9.47 -0.04
C LEU A 396 -26.59 -8.59 0.08
N SER A 397 -26.43 -7.35 0.54
CA SER A 397 -27.51 -6.38 0.70
C SER A 397 -27.07 -4.98 0.24
N ASP A 398 -28.03 -4.17 -0.19
CA ASP A 398 -27.87 -2.74 -0.47
C ASP A 398 -28.51 -1.84 0.61
N THR A 399 -28.96 -2.43 1.72
CA THR A 399 -29.45 -1.70 2.87
C THR A 399 -28.65 -2.06 4.13
N PRO A 400 -28.47 -1.10 5.05
CA PRO A 400 -27.79 -1.37 6.32
C PRO A 400 -28.64 -2.24 7.26
N ASP A 401 -29.95 -2.34 7.04
CA ASP A 401 -30.86 -3.06 7.92
C ASP A 401 -30.72 -4.58 7.77
N VAL A 402 -30.59 -5.27 8.90
CA VAL A 402 -30.42 -6.72 8.93
C VAL A 402 -31.70 -7.39 8.41
N SER A 403 -31.53 -8.39 7.55
CA SER A 403 -32.58 -9.18 6.93
C SER A 403 -33.48 -8.43 5.94
N ASP A 404 -33.03 -7.26 5.46
CA ASP A 404 -33.66 -6.50 4.38
C ASP A 404 -32.86 -6.55 3.08
N SER A 405 -33.56 -6.50 1.94
CA SER A 405 -32.99 -6.51 0.59
C SER A 405 -31.89 -7.56 0.34
N LEU A 406 -32.08 -8.77 0.88
CA LEU A 406 -31.05 -9.81 0.85
C LEU A 406 -31.00 -10.56 -0.48
N ARG A 407 -29.78 -10.79 -0.97
CA ARG A 407 -29.45 -11.78 -1.99
C ARG A 407 -28.54 -12.85 -1.39
N ARG A 408 -29.05 -14.08 -1.29
CA ARG A 408 -28.28 -15.22 -0.78
C ARG A 408 -27.13 -15.56 -1.72
N ILE A 409 -25.93 -15.65 -1.17
CA ILE A 409 -24.68 -15.92 -1.88
C ILE A 409 -24.24 -17.36 -1.66
N ALA A 410 -24.10 -17.77 -0.39
CA ALA A 410 -23.56 -19.09 -0.05
C ALA A 410 -24.19 -19.65 1.23
N THR A 411 -23.94 -20.93 1.48
CA THR A 411 -24.31 -21.61 2.73
C THR A 411 -23.25 -22.61 3.09
N LEU A 412 -22.67 -22.42 4.27
CA LEU A 412 -21.54 -23.18 4.77
C LEU A 412 -22.03 -24.12 5.88
N GLY A 413 -21.70 -25.40 5.75
CA GLY A 413 -21.88 -26.39 6.83
C GLY A 413 -20.61 -26.51 7.67
N VAL A 414 -20.66 -27.34 8.71
CA VAL A 414 -19.47 -27.67 9.50
C VAL A 414 -18.47 -28.43 8.61
N PRO A 415 -17.21 -27.97 8.49
CA PRO A 415 -16.18 -28.77 7.82
C PRO A 415 -15.98 -30.10 8.57
N ALA A 416 -15.90 -31.21 7.82
CA ALA A 416 -15.80 -32.55 8.43
C ALA A 416 -14.49 -32.77 9.21
N SER A 417 -13.41 -32.11 8.80
CA SER A 417 -12.09 -32.03 9.45
C SER A 417 -11.27 -30.90 8.83
N GLY A 418 -10.14 -30.53 9.46
CA GLY A 418 -9.24 -29.47 8.95
C GLY A 418 -9.61 -28.05 9.44
N PRO A 419 -8.99 -27.00 8.87
CA PRO A 419 -9.25 -25.62 9.27
C PRO A 419 -10.75 -25.29 9.31
N GLY A 420 -11.15 -24.48 10.28
CA GLY A 420 -12.54 -24.07 10.52
C GLY A 420 -13.44 -25.14 11.16
N SER A 421 -12.99 -26.39 11.29
CA SER A 421 -13.75 -27.45 11.98
C SER A 421 -13.66 -27.32 13.51
N PRO A 422 -14.68 -27.81 14.26
CA PRO A 422 -14.68 -27.79 15.71
C PRO A 422 -13.44 -28.45 16.33
N GLY A 423 -12.79 -27.75 17.25
CA GLY A 423 -11.62 -28.24 17.99
C GLY A 423 -10.27 -27.99 17.31
N GLN A 424 -10.25 -27.38 16.12
CA GLN A 424 -9.01 -26.88 15.51
C GLN A 424 -8.70 -25.46 15.98
N SER A 425 -7.42 -25.08 15.91
CA SER A 425 -6.96 -23.71 16.13
C SER A 425 -6.92 -22.87 14.84
N GLU A 426 -6.88 -23.52 13.69
CA GLU A 426 -6.82 -22.86 12.38
C GLU A 426 -8.22 -22.52 11.88
N MET A 427 -8.43 -21.28 11.43
CA MET A 427 -9.68 -20.83 10.80
C MET A 427 -9.73 -21.28 9.33
N ALA A 428 -10.93 -21.55 8.81
CA ALA A 428 -11.12 -21.75 7.38
C ALA A 428 -11.45 -20.41 6.71
N SER A 429 -11.00 -20.21 5.49
CA SER A 429 -11.37 -19.03 4.71
C SER A 429 -12.57 -19.31 3.82
N PHE A 430 -13.59 -18.45 3.90
CA PHE A 430 -14.65 -18.36 2.91
C PHE A 430 -14.29 -17.29 1.87
N ARG A 431 -14.55 -17.58 0.60
CA ARG A 431 -14.37 -16.63 -0.50
C ARG A 431 -15.42 -16.83 -1.58
N ALA A 432 -16.08 -15.76 -2.02
CA ALA A 432 -17.00 -15.81 -3.16
C ALA A 432 -17.04 -14.46 -3.89
N ARG A 433 -16.82 -14.46 -5.21
CA ARG A 433 -17.16 -13.33 -6.09
C ARG A 433 -18.59 -13.48 -6.58
N VAL A 434 -19.39 -12.43 -6.39
CA VAL A 434 -20.81 -12.44 -6.74
C VAL A 434 -21.23 -11.14 -7.42
N PRO A 435 -21.96 -11.20 -8.54
CA PRO A 435 -22.46 -9.99 -9.18
C PRO A 435 -23.49 -9.31 -8.27
N ARG A 436 -23.59 -7.99 -8.23
CA ARG A 436 -24.59 -7.27 -7.41
C ARG A 436 -26.03 -7.71 -7.70
N GLY A 437 -26.29 -8.11 -8.95
CA GLY A 437 -27.63 -8.49 -9.41
C GLY A 437 -28.60 -7.29 -9.40
N ALA A 438 -29.74 -7.45 -8.72
CA ALA A 438 -30.76 -6.40 -8.63
C ALA A 438 -30.49 -5.37 -7.52
N LEU A 439 -29.44 -5.58 -6.70
CA LEU A 439 -29.08 -4.71 -5.59
C LEU A 439 -28.50 -3.37 -6.08
N ASN A 440 -28.80 -2.30 -5.37
CA ASN A 440 -28.46 -0.92 -5.69
C ASN A 440 -27.49 -0.33 -4.66
N PHE A 441 -26.19 -0.54 -4.89
CA PHE A 441 -25.13 -0.09 -3.98
C PHE A 441 -24.87 1.42 -3.95
N ARG A 442 -25.77 2.26 -4.48
CA ARG A 442 -25.62 3.73 -4.41
C ARG A 442 -25.46 4.26 -2.98
N ARG A 443 -25.91 3.52 -1.97
CA ARG A 443 -25.86 3.90 -0.55
C ARG A 443 -24.90 3.05 0.28
N GLY A 444 -24.15 2.14 -0.34
CA GLY A 444 -23.25 1.20 0.32
C GLY A 444 -23.50 -0.25 -0.11
N THR A 445 -22.50 -1.10 0.14
CA THR A 445 -22.57 -2.54 -0.02
C THR A 445 -22.53 -3.18 1.37
N TYR A 446 -23.42 -4.12 1.63
CA TYR A 446 -23.51 -4.77 2.93
C TYR A 446 -23.41 -6.29 2.76
N VAL A 447 -22.67 -6.94 3.65
CA VAL A 447 -22.60 -8.41 3.70
C VAL A 447 -23.25 -8.84 5.00
N GLU A 448 -24.29 -9.67 4.89
CA GLU A 448 -24.95 -10.27 6.04
C GLU A 448 -24.55 -11.72 6.19
N LEU A 449 -24.06 -12.06 7.39
CA LEU A 449 -23.83 -13.43 7.83
C LEU A 449 -25.00 -13.84 8.73
N GLU A 450 -25.68 -14.93 8.42
CA GLU A 450 -26.74 -15.51 9.25
C GLU A 450 -26.30 -16.88 9.75
N LEU A 451 -26.10 -17.01 11.05
CA LEU A 451 -25.83 -18.27 11.71
C LEU A 451 -27.15 -18.94 12.11
N ARG A 452 -27.37 -20.16 11.63
CA ARG A 452 -28.50 -21.04 12.01
C ARG A 452 -27.99 -22.30 12.70
N GLY A 453 -28.83 -22.81 13.59
CA GLY A 453 -28.57 -24.03 14.33
C GLY A 453 -28.86 -23.87 15.81
N GLU A 454 -29.23 -24.96 16.48
CA GLU A 454 -29.35 -24.93 17.94
C GLU A 454 -27.96 -24.89 18.56
N ASP A 455 -27.73 -24.04 19.56
CA ASP A 455 -26.46 -23.95 20.30
C ASP A 455 -25.18 -23.79 19.45
N SER A 456 -25.34 -23.20 18.28
CA SER A 456 -24.27 -23.02 17.32
C SER A 456 -23.44 -21.78 17.67
N VAL A 457 -22.14 -21.88 17.46
CA VAL A 457 -21.18 -20.79 17.67
C VAL A 457 -20.20 -20.79 16.50
N VAL A 458 -19.94 -19.61 15.95
CA VAL A 458 -18.86 -19.40 14.98
C VAL A 458 -18.11 -18.13 15.37
N TRP A 459 -16.79 -18.18 15.20
CA TRP A 459 -15.94 -17.00 15.23
C TRP A 459 -15.66 -16.59 13.80
N ILE A 460 -15.83 -15.30 13.51
CA ILE A 460 -15.55 -14.70 12.22
C ILE A 460 -14.41 -13.70 12.41
N ASP A 461 -13.43 -13.76 11.52
CA ASP A 461 -12.32 -12.83 11.43
C ASP A 461 -12.18 -12.33 9.99
N ASN A 462 -11.39 -11.28 9.79
CA ASN A 462 -11.09 -10.70 8.49
C ASN A 462 -12.35 -10.45 7.63
N PHE A 463 -13.40 -9.86 8.23
CA PHE A 463 -14.68 -9.71 7.56
C PHE A 463 -14.61 -8.61 6.50
N ASP A 464 -14.35 -8.99 5.24
CA ASP A 464 -13.97 -8.06 4.16
C ASP A 464 -14.54 -8.44 2.79
N PRO A 465 -15.14 -7.50 2.05
CA PRO A 465 -15.24 -7.62 0.61
C PRO A 465 -13.90 -7.25 -0.05
N ARG A 466 -12.94 -8.19 -0.09
CA ARG A 466 -11.62 -7.98 -0.72
C ARG A 466 -11.75 -7.65 -2.22
N ILE A 467 -10.87 -6.84 -2.82
CA ILE A 467 -10.68 -6.86 -4.30
C ILE A 467 -9.96 -8.17 -4.62
N ASP A 468 -10.65 -9.09 -5.26
CA ASP A 468 -9.98 -10.24 -5.89
C ASP A 468 -9.86 -9.93 -7.36
N CYS A 469 -8.63 -9.88 -7.86
CA CYS A 469 -8.39 -9.83 -9.30
C CYS A 469 -8.90 -11.13 -9.89
N SER A 470 -10.08 -11.01 -10.42
CA SER A 470 -10.85 -12.11 -10.97
C SER A 470 -11.19 -11.82 -12.42
N SER A 471 -10.55 -10.78 -12.97
CA SER A 471 -10.17 -10.86 -14.37
C SER A 471 -9.36 -12.16 -14.57
N PRO A 472 -9.72 -13.01 -15.54
CA PRO A 472 -8.91 -14.16 -15.91
C PRO A 472 -7.53 -13.75 -16.45
N GLU A 473 -7.33 -12.46 -16.71
CA GLU A 473 -6.06 -11.90 -17.15
C GLU A 473 -5.28 -11.51 -15.89
N CYS A 474 -4.32 -12.34 -15.49
CA CYS A 474 -3.33 -11.86 -14.54
C CYS A 474 -2.56 -10.70 -15.18
N GLY A 475 -2.17 -9.75 -14.36
CA GLY A 475 -1.92 -8.42 -14.86
C GLY A 475 -3.02 -7.42 -14.46
N ASP A 476 -4.28 -7.80 -14.46
CA ASP A 476 -5.35 -6.83 -14.28
C ASP A 476 -5.82 -6.76 -12.82
N PHE A 477 -5.36 -5.73 -12.10
CA PHE A 477 -5.77 -5.40 -10.73
C PHE A 477 -7.04 -4.57 -10.69
N THR A 478 -7.26 -3.75 -11.72
CA THR A 478 -8.40 -2.84 -11.78
C THR A 478 -9.71 -3.56 -12.14
N GLY A 479 -9.61 -4.79 -12.65
CA GLY A 479 -10.73 -5.59 -13.11
C GLY A 479 -11.33 -5.10 -14.44
N ASN A 480 -10.62 -4.25 -15.18
CA ASN A 480 -11.07 -3.65 -16.43
C ASN A 480 -10.85 -4.54 -17.67
N GLN A 481 -10.26 -5.73 -17.50
CA GLN A 481 -9.83 -6.68 -18.53
C GLN A 481 -8.73 -6.14 -19.47
N ASP A 482 -7.92 -5.20 -18.98
CA ASP A 482 -6.80 -4.63 -19.72
C ASP A 482 -5.63 -4.42 -18.74
N VAL A 483 -4.51 -5.10 -18.96
CA VAL A 483 -3.28 -4.82 -18.19
C VAL A 483 -2.75 -3.45 -18.61
N ASP A 484 -2.99 -2.45 -17.76
CA ASP A 484 -2.75 -1.05 -18.06
C ASP A 484 -1.69 -0.39 -17.16
N GLU A 485 -1.67 0.94 -17.18
CA GLU A 485 -0.72 1.72 -16.38
C GLU A 485 -1.06 1.71 -14.89
N LEU A 486 -2.36 1.72 -14.59
CA LEU A 486 -2.85 1.68 -13.23
C LEU A 486 -2.45 0.35 -12.58
N ASP A 487 -2.49 -0.73 -13.35
CA ASP A 487 -2.02 -2.04 -12.91
C ASP A 487 -0.52 -2.06 -12.60
N TYR A 488 0.29 -1.45 -13.46
CA TYR A 488 1.72 -1.32 -13.21
C TYR A 488 2.01 -0.54 -11.91
N LEU A 489 1.29 0.55 -11.66
CA LEU A 489 1.41 1.31 -10.42
C LEU A 489 0.99 0.50 -9.20
N PHE A 490 -0.04 -0.34 -9.32
CA PHE A 490 -0.44 -1.27 -8.26
C PHE A 490 0.65 -2.28 -7.94
N SER A 491 1.29 -2.86 -8.96
CA SER A 491 2.42 -3.77 -8.76
C SER A 491 3.56 -3.07 -8.01
N VAL A 492 3.92 -1.84 -8.38
CA VAL A 492 4.96 -1.05 -7.69
C VAL A 492 4.55 -0.67 -6.27
N ALA A 493 3.28 -0.33 -6.04
CA ALA A 493 2.76 -0.01 -4.71
C ALA A 493 2.75 -1.21 -3.77
N ALA A 494 2.51 -2.40 -4.33
CA ALA A 494 2.49 -3.66 -3.59
C ALA A 494 3.91 -4.18 -3.29
N MET A 495 4.96 -3.66 -3.93
CA MET A 495 6.32 -4.15 -3.71
C MET A 495 6.67 -4.16 -2.21
N GLY A 496 7.32 -5.24 -1.77
CA GLY A 496 7.65 -5.47 -0.37
C GLY A 496 6.48 -5.92 0.49
N GLN A 497 5.45 -6.50 -0.12
CA GLN A 497 4.34 -7.15 0.57
C GLN A 497 4.33 -8.66 0.29
N ALA A 498 3.99 -9.45 1.31
CA ALA A 498 3.56 -10.83 1.10
C ALA A 498 2.14 -10.84 0.56
N LEU A 499 1.86 -11.74 -0.37
CA LEU A 499 0.59 -11.83 -1.08
C LEU A 499 -0.16 -13.11 -0.68
N PRO A 500 -0.83 -13.15 0.47
CA PRO A 500 -1.48 -14.37 0.94
C PRO A 500 -2.59 -14.82 0.00
N GLY A 501 -2.44 -16.06 -0.51
CA GLY A 501 -3.48 -17.01 -0.94
C GLY A 501 -4.53 -16.56 -1.97
N GLY A 502 -4.38 -15.39 -2.59
CA GLY A 502 -5.44 -14.82 -3.42
C GLY A 502 -5.12 -13.54 -4.19
N ALA A 503 -3.92 -12.97 -4.08
CA ALA A 503 -3.45 -11.88 -4.96
C ALA A 503 -2.70 -12.45 -6.17
N ALA A 504 -3.27 -13.49 -6.77
CA ALA A 504 -2.71 -14.21 -7.91
C ALA A 504 -2.44 -13.32 -9.14
N CYS A 505 -3.09 -12.18 -9.23
CA CYS A 505 -2.81 -11.15 -10.24
C CYS A 505 -1.48 -10.42 -10.05
N THR A 506 -1.05 -10.17 -8.81
CA THR A 506 0.19 -9.43 -8.56
C THR A 506 1.41 -10.27 -8.90
N ASP A 507 1.32 -11.56 -8.56
CA ASP A 507 2.47 -12.47 -8.56
C ASP A 507 2.22 -13.74 -9.41
N ALA A 508 1.00 -14.31 -9.37
CA ALA A 508 0.70 -15.61 -9.98
C ALA A 508 0.52 -15.59 -11.50
N GLY A 509 1.27 -14.73 -12.20
CA GLY A 509 1.68 -14.96 -13.57
C GLY A 509 3.18 -14.93 -13.77
N PHE A 510 3.89 -14.24 -12.89
CA PHE A 510 5.23 -13.76 -13.18
C PHE A 510 6.26 -14.62 -12.47
N SER A 511 6.64 -14.24 -11.25
CA SER A 511 7.54 -15.02 -10.42
C SER A 511 6.80 -16.24 -9.84
N PHE A 512 5.50 -16.12 -9.52
CA PHE A 512 4.72 -17.13 -8.80
C PHE A 512 5.47 -17.54 -7.54
N ASP A 513 5.79 -16.58 -6.69
CA ASP A 513 6.44 -16.82 -5.43
C ASP A 513 5.75 -16.14 -4.26
N GLY A 514 4.53 -15.68 -4.43
CA GLY A 514 3.65 -15.12 -3.40
C GLY A 514 4.20 -13.86 -2.73
N TYR A 515 5.21 -13.23 -3.31
CA TYR A 515 5.73 -11.94 -2.89
C TYR A 515 5.49 -10.93 -4.00
N ALA A 516 5.12 -9.69 -3.65
CA ALA A 516 5.15 -8.59 -4.60
C ALA A 516 6.54 -7.97 -4.57
N ASP A 517 7.28 -8.06 -5.67
CA ASP A 517 8.63 -7.54 -5.75
C ASP A 517 8.97 -6.91 -7.12
N LEU A 518 10.26 -6.64 -7.32
CA LEU A 518 10.73 -6.00 -8.55
C LEU A 518 10.47 -6.87 -9.78
N TYR A 519 10.55 -8.18 -9.64
CA TYR A 519 10.35 -9.11 -10.75
C TYR A 519 8.92 -9.07 -11.25
N ASP A 520 7.93 -8.94 -10.36
CA ASP A 520 6.55 -8.72 -10.76
C ASP A 520 6.41 -7.43 -11.56
N ALA A 521 6.93 -6.32 -11.04
CA ALA A 521 6.87 -5.03 -11.71
C ALA A 521 7.56 -5.05 -13.10
N LEU A 522 8.68 -5.74 -13.24
CA LEU A 522 9.36 -5.91 -14.53
C LEU A 522 8.58 -6.80 -15.48
N ALA A 523 7.90 -7.81 -14.97
CA ALA A 523 7.09 -8.72 -15.75
C ALA A 523 5.82 -8.05 -16.28
N TYR A 524 5.22 -7.18 -15.48
CA TYR A 524 4.19 -6.23 -15.91
C TYR A 524 4.66 -5.36 -17.06
N ASP A 525 5.84 -4.77 -16.94
CA ASP A 525 6.40 -3.91 -17.99
C ASP A 525 6.71 -4.69 -19.27
N MET A 526 7.14 -5.96 -19.16
CA MET A 526 7.28 -6.86 -20.29
C MET A 526 5.93 -7.11 -20.99
N HIS A 527 4.85 -7.36 -20.24
CA HIS A 527 3.53 -7.53 -20.85
C HIS A 527 3.08 -6.26 -21.60
N ARG A 528 3.41 -5.07 -21.08
CA ARG A 528 3.11 -3.81 -21.80
C ARG A 528 3.97 -3.63 -23.05
N HIS A 529 5.21 -4.12 -23.06
CA HIS A 529 6.07 -4.14 -24.25
C HIS A 529 5.43 -4.98 -25.37
N ASP A 530 4.90 -6.14 -25.01
CA ASP A 530 4.24 -7.03 -25.94
C ASP A 530 3.01 -7.67 -25.28
N PRO A 531 1.81 -7.08 -25.47
CA PRO A 531 0.56 -7.60 -24.89
C PRO A 531 0.21 -9.02 -25.35
N SER A 532 0.88 -9.53 -26.40
CA SER A 532 0.73 -10.93 -26.82
C SER A 532 1.46 -11.91 -25.91
N LEU A 533 2.38 -11.44 -25.07
CA LEU A 533 3.01 -12.24 -24.03
C LEU A 533 2.03 -12.38 -22.87
N TYR A 534 1.26 -13.46 -22.87
CA TYR A 534 0.36 -13.74 -21.76
C TYR A 534 1.20 -14.01 -20.50
N PRO A 535 1.10 -13.15 -19.49
CA PRO A 535 2.00 -13.23 -18.34
C PRO A 535 1.71 -14.50 -17.54
N CYS A 536 0.47 -14.99 -17.52
CA CYS A 536 0.03 -16.12 -16.70
C CYS A 536 0.21 -17.51 -17.32
N GLY A 537 0.92 -17.60 -18.45
CA GLY A 537 1.20 -18.86 -19.15
C GLY A 537 0.58 -18.97 -20.54
N ALA A 538 1.33 -19.61 -21.44
CA ALA A 538 1.00 -20.07 -22.79
C ALA A 538 -0.13 -19.30 -23.53
N GLY A 539 0.08 -18.00 -23.76
CA GLY A 539 -0.74 -17.23 -24.70
C GLY A 539 -0.65 -17.83 -26.10
N ASP A 540 -1.75 -17.77 -26.84
CA ASP A 540 -2.07 -18.39 -28.14
C ASP A 540 -1.82 -17.45 -29.35
N GLY A 541 -0.83 -16.56 -29.22
CA GLY A 541 -0.47 -15.57 -30.23
C GLY A 541 0.62 -16.01 -31.19
N SER A 542 0.27 -16.33 -32.46
CA SER A 542 1.27 -16.58 -33.51
C SER A 542 1.90 -15.28 -34.04
N TRP A 543 3.07 -14.87 -33.54
CA TRP A 543 3.78 -13.72 -34.13
C TRP A 543 5.29 -13.91 -34.30
N ALA A 544 5.76 -13.50 -35.48
CA ALA A 544 7.17 -13.44 -35.83
C ALA A 544 7.72 -12.04 -35.51
N PHE A 545 8.24 -11.85 -34.30
CA PHE A 545 8.99 -10.63 -34.01
C PHE A 545 10.28 -10.58 -34.82
N ARG A 546 10.46 -9.47 -35.53
CA ARG A 546 11.60 -9.20 -36.41
C ARG A 546 12.02 -7.74 -36.21
N GLY A 547 12.90 -7.52 -35.25
CA GLY A 547 13.75 -6.33 -35.21
C GLY A 547 15.20 -6.78 -35.06
N PRO A 548 16.16 -6.27 -35.85
CA PRO A 548 17.54 -6.24 -35.39
C PRO A 548 17.59 -5.42 -34.08
N GLY A 549 18.54 -5.71 -33.20
CA GLY A 549 18.72 -4.99 -31.93
C GLY A 549 18.71 -3.46 -32.09
N GLY A 550 18.50 -2.75 -30.99
CA GLY A 550 18.37 -1.29 -30.97
C GLY A 550 19.65 -0.55 -31.34
N ALA A 551 19.81 0.68 -30.84
CA ALA A 551 20.99 1.49 -31.12
C ALA A 551 22.08 1.25 -30.07
N PRO A 552 23.37 1.20 -30.46
CA PRO A 552 24.48 1.23 -29.51
C PRO A 552 24.40 2.41 -28.55
N VAL A 553 24.59 2.16 -27.25
CA VAL A 553 24.60 3.23 -26.25
C VAL A 553 26.00 3.81 -26.12
N GLN A 554 26.10 5.12 -26.23
CA GLN A 554 27.35 5.84 -26.00
C GLN A 554 27.46 6.17 -24.51
N ILE A 555 28.22 5.36 -23.78
CA ILE A 555 28.45 5.54 -22.35
C ILE A 555 29.41 6.71 -22.15
N PRO A 556 29.06 7.74 -21.34
CA PRO A 556 29.98 8.83 -21.02
C PRO A 556 31.28 8.30 -20.42
N SER A 557 32.43 8.86 -20.82
CA SER A 557 33.74 8.37 -20.37
C SER A 557 33.99 8.57 -18.88
N GLN A 558 33.22 9.41 -18.21
CA GLN A 558 33.31 9.67 -16.76
C GLN A 558 32.43 8.73 -15.93
N THR A 559 31.68 7.83 -16.59
CA THR A 559 30.78 6.90 -15.90
C THR A 559 31.56 5.93 -15.03
N ARG A 560 31.36 5.99 -13.71
CA ARG A 560 31.83 4.98 -12.76
C ARG A 560 30.73 3.99 -12.42
N PHE A 561 29.48 4.45 -12.33
CA PHE A 561 28.33 3.59 -12.06
C PHE A 561 27.26 3.83 -13.12
N MET A 562 26.58 2.75 -13.50
CA MET A 562 25.42 2.83 -14.36
C MET A 562 24.23 2.19 -13.66
N ILE A 563 23.11 2.89 -13.65
CA ILE A 563 21.83 2.39 -13.13
C ILE A 563 20.90 2.17 -14.31
N ALA A 564 20.34 0.97 -14.44
CA ALA A 564 19.15 0.76 -15.24
C ALA A 564 17.92 1.04 -14.38
N GLY A 565 16.94 1.76 -14.90
CA GLY A 565 15.75 2.08 -14.15
C GLY A 565 14.65 2.64 -15.02
N LYS A 566 13.52 2.94 -14.41
CA LYS A 566 12.36 3.51 -15.08
C LYS A 566 12.23 5.01 -14.86
N SER A 567 11.83 5.68 -15.92
CA SER A 567 11.66 7.13 -15.95
C SER A 567 10.32 7.59 -15.33
N ALA A 568 10.26 8.88 -15.02
CA ALA A 568 9.06 9.56 -14.56
C ALA A 568 8.10 9.74 -15.72
N GLY A 569 6.82 9.57 -15.42
CA GLY A 569 5.73 9.69 -16.37
C GLY A 569 4.65 8.68 -16.04
N THR A 570 3.55 8.82 -16.76
CA THR A 570 2.43 7.88 -16.74
C THR A 570 2.90 6.55 -17.33
N ILE A 571 3.60 6.62 -18.47
CA ILE A 571 4.25 5.47 -19.09
C ILE A 571 5.73 5.48 -18.70
N ALA A 572 6.07 4.82 -17.59
CA ALA A 572 7.46 4.72 -17.14
C ALA A 572 8.31 3.94 -18.16
N GLU A 573 9.18 4.64 -18.89
CA GLU A 573 10.08 4.02 -19.87
C GLU A 573 11.40 3.59 -19.23
N ASP A 574 11.98 2.50 -19.71
CA ASP A 574 13.32 2.06 -19.35
C ASP A 574 14.38 3.01 -19.87
N ARG A 575 15.32 3.34 -18.98
CA ARG A 575 16.42 4.26 -19.21
C ARG A 575 17.68 3.79 -18.51
N LEU A 576 18.83 4.25 -19.01
CA LEU A 576 20.13 4.08 -18.38
C LEU A 576 20.60 5.42 -17.83
N TYR A 577 21.09 5.42 -16.60
CA TYR A 577 21.53 6.60 -15.87
C TYR A 577 23.00 6.44 -15.52
N ALA A 578 23.83 7.38 -15.96
CA ALA A 578 25.27 7.37 -15.73
C ALA A 578 25.63 8.31 -14.57
N PHE A 579 26.52 7.84 -13.70
CA PHE A 579 27.03 8.58 -12.56
C PHE A 579 28.56 8.61 -12.59
N ASP A 580 29.15 9.74 -12.22
CA ASP A 580 30.55 9.76 -11.81
C ASP A 580 30.65 9.25 -10.36
N GLY A 581 31.86 9.00 -9.87
CA GLY A 581 32.08 8.45 -8.52
C GLY A 581 31.48 9.28 -7.38
N SER A 582 31.00 10.50 -7.65
CA SER A 582 30.48 11.43 -6.64
C SER A 582 29.12 11.04 -6.06
N LEU A 583 28.48 9.98 -6.60
CA LEU A 583 27.20 9.45 -6.13
C LEU A 583 27.13 9.30 -4.60
N PHE A 584 28.23 8.88 -3.97
CA PHE A 584 28.32 8.64 -2.54
C PHE A 584 29.07 9.74 -1.76
N GLU A 585 29.53 10.79 -2.44
CA GLU A 585 30.22 11.94 -1.84
C GLU A 585 29.27 13.13 -1.55
N GLY A 586 27.95 12.90 -1.64
CA GLY A 586 26.91 13.91 -1.45
C GLY A 586 26.44 14.60 -2.74
N GLY A 587 26.90 14.13 -3.91
CA GLY A 587 26.44 14.56 -5.23
C GLY A 587 25.72 13.44 -5.98
N ALA A 588 24.47 13.13 -5.63
CA ALA A 588 23.71 12.04 -6.25
C ALA A 588 23.04 12.43 -7.59
N ALA A 589 23.71 13.24 -8.40
CA ALA A 589 23.19 13.71 -9.68
C ALA A 589 23.81 12.93 -10.85
N CYS A 590 23.00 12.66 -11.88
CA CYS A 590 23.47 12.03 -13.11
C CYS A 590 24.41 12.97 -13.89
N ILE A 591 25.48 12.41 -14.47
CA ILE A 591 26.46 13.19 -15.26
C ILE A 591 25.98 13.51 -16.68
N ALA A 592 24.92 12.84 -17.14
CA ALA A 592 24.32 13.03 -18.45
C ALA A 592 22.80 12.86 -18.37
N PRO A 593 22.04 13.37 -19.36
CA PRO A 593 20.65 12.98 -19.54
C PRO A 593 20.49 11.46 -19.61
N ALA A 594 19.33 10.97 -19.20
CA ALA A 594 18.95 9.56 -19.32
C ALA A 594 19.25 9.02 -20.73
N LEU A 595 20.04 7.96 -20.80
CA LEU A 595 20.40 7.30 -22.05
C LEU A 595 19.31 6.30 -22.42
N THR A 596 19.04 6.18 -23.70
CA THR A 596 18.14 5.15 -24.23
C THR A 596 18.82 3.78 -24.14
N PRO A 597 18.12 2.71 -23.70
CA PRO A 597 18.66 1.36 -23.71
C PRO A 597 19.04 0.87 -25.12
N ALA A 598 19.89 -0.15 -25.19
CA ALA A 598 20.29 -0.75 -26.46
C ALA A 598 19.23 -1.69 -27.05
N SER A 599 18.20 -2.04 -26.29
CA SER A 599 17.10 -2.86 -26.78
C SER A 599 16.27 -2.10 -27.82
N PRO A 600 15.59 -2.80 -28.74
CA PRO A 600 14.62 -2.16 -29.63
C PRO A 600 13.44 -1.62 -28.81
N PRO A 601 12.89 -0.45 -29.19
CA PRO A 601 11.63 -0.01 -28.60
C PRO A 601 10.49 -0.94 -29.02
N ASP A 602 9.43 -0.97 -28.22
CA ASP A 602 8.16 -1.62 -28.54
C ASP A 602 7.49 -1.00 -29.79
N PRO A 603 6.39 -1.57 -30.32
CA PRO A 603 5.69 -1.01 -31.47
C PRO A 603 5.16 0.42 -31.29
N SER A 604 5.03 0.90 -30.05
CA SER A 604 4.64 2.28 -29.72
C SER A 604 5.82 3.26 -29.71
N GLY A 605 7.06 2.75 -29.77
CA GLY A 605 8.29 3.54 -29.68
C GLY A 605 8.84 3.66 -28.25
N SER A 606 8.24 2.96 -27.28
CA SER A 606 8.64 3.01 -25.86
C SER A 606 9.69 1.94 -25.56
N TYR A 607 10.64 2.24 -24.68
CA TYR A 607 11.64 1.27 -24.22
C TYR A 607 11.13 0.61 -22.95
N ARG A 608 11.02 -0.72 -22.98
CA ARG A 608 10.42 -1.54 -21.92
C ARG A 608 11.13 -2.89 -21.82
N ALA A 609 10.83 -3.64 -20.76
CA ALA A 609 11.29 -5.01 -20.56
C ALA A 609 12.81 -5.16 -20.33
N ASN A 610 13.52 -4.07 -20.06
CA ASN A 610 14.92 -4.08 -19.66
C ASN A 610 15.05 -4.32 -18.16
N GLY A 611 15.99 -5.20 -17.79
CA GLY A 611 16.26 -5.59 -16.41
C GLY A 611 17.68 -5.29 -15.97
N GLN A 612 18.31 -6.31 -15.41
CA GLN A 612 19.61 -6.26 -14.75
C GLN A 612 20.78 -5.98 -15.70
N LEU A 613 21.74 -5.20 -15.20
CA LEU A 613 23.02 -4.92 -15.85
C LEU A 613 24.09 -5.89 -15.35
N THR A 614 24.95 -6.36 -16.25
CA THR A 614 26.15 -7.16 -15.91
C THR A 614 27.35 -6.74 -16.75
N LEU A 615 28.56 -6.88 -16.20
CA LEU A 615 29.81 -6.52 -16.86
C LEU A 615 30.60 -7.77 -17.24
N HIS A 616 31.02 -7.87 -18.49
CA HIS A 616 31.92 -8.96 -18.89
C HIS A 616 32.89 -8.54 -19.99
N GLY A 617 34.20 -8.74 -19.74
CA GLY A 617 35.25 -8.39 -20.68
C GLY A 617 35.26 -6.91 -21.06
N GLY A 618 34.86 -6.03 -20.16
CA GLY A 618 34.73 -4.58 -20.39
C GLY A 618 33.50 -4.16 -21.21
N ALA A 619 32.66 -5.11 -21.64
CA ALA A 619 31.38 -4.84 -22.28
C ALA A 619 30.26 -4.91 -21.25
N ILE A 620 29.29 -4.01 -21.36
CA ILE A 620 28.10 -4.03 -20.53
C ILE A 620 26.99 -4.77 -21.25
N TYR A 621 26.29 -5.64 -20.51
CA TYR A 621 25.12 -6.35 -20.97
C TYR A 621 23.92 -5.98 -20.12
N GLN A 622 22.75 -6.04 -20.72
CA GLN A 622 21.47 -5.84 -20.07
C GLN A 622 20.59 -7.05 -20.35
N THR A 623 19.94 -7.59 -19.31
CA THR A 623 18.88 -8.56 -19.51
C THR A 623 17.67 -7.84 -20.12
N HIS A 624 17.12 -8.41 -21.18
CA HIS A 624 15.88 -7.96 -21.80
C HIS A 624 14.92 -9.14 -21.83
N TRP A 625 13.75 -8.96 -21.22
CA TRP A 625 12.83 -10.06 -20.96
C TRP A 625 12.30 -10.72 -22.25
N VAL A 626 12.27 -9.95 -23.35
CA VAL A 626 11.84 -10.43 -24.68
C VAL A 626 13.01 -10.84 -25.58
N GLU A 627 14.14 -10.14 -25.50
CA GLU A 627 15.25 -10.27 -26.49
C GLU A 627 16.39 -11.14 -25.96
N GLY A 628 16.42 -11.42 -24.65
CA GLY A 628 17.50 -12.11 -23.96
C GLY A 628 18.60 -11.15 -23.51
N LEU A 629 19.85 -11.58 -23.59
CA LEU A 629 21.00 -10.79 -23.13
C LEU A 629 21.51 -9.87 -24.23
N VAL A 630 21.32 -8.55 -24.07
CA VAL A 630 21.71 -7.52 -25.04
C VAL A 630 23.01 -6.85 -24.61
N ARG A 631 24.01 -6.82 -25.49
CA ARG A 631 25.24 -6.06 -25.27
C ARG A 631 25.00 -4.58 -25.60
N ILE A 632 25.16 -3.71 -24.60
CA ILE A 632 24.78 -2.31 -24.69
C ILE A 632 25.66 -1.52 -25.67
N ASN A 633 26.95 -1.85 -25.74
CA ASN A 633 27.94 -1.12 -26.55
C ASN A 633 27.73 -1.22 -28.07
N ASP A 634 27.08 -2.28 -28.56
CA ASP A 634 26.88 -2.52 -29.99
C ASP A 634 25.45 -2.99 -30.33
N ALA A 635 24.56 -3.06 -29.34
CA ALA A 635 23.19 -3.57 -29.42
C ALA A 635 23.08 -5.00 -29.96
N SER A 636 24.15 -5.81 -29.88
CA SER A 636 24.13 -7.21 -30.29
C SER A 636 23.48 -8.09 -29.23
N ILE A 637 22.70 -9.09 -29.66
CA ILE A 637 22.11 -10.08 -28.77
C ILE A 637 23.15 -11.18 -28.53
N ALA A 638 23.71 -11.22 -27.32
CA ALA A 638 24.72 -12.20 -26.92
C ALA A 638 24.11 -13.58 -26.65
N LEU A 639 22.92 -13.60 -26.06
CA LEU A 639 22.14 -14.81 -25.82
C LEU A 639 20.65 -14.49 -26.02
N GLY A 640 20.12 -14.81 -27.19
CA GLY A 640 18.71 -14.56 -27.49
C GLY A 640 17.79 -15.66 -26.95
N ARG A 641 16.48 -15.42 -27.05
CA ARG A 641 15.46 -16.43 -26.76
C ARG A 641 15.61 -17.67 -27.64
N GLN A 642 15.68 -18.84 -27.04
CA GLN A 642 15.84 -20.10 -27.77
C GLN A 642 15.63 -21.31 -26.87
N ALA A 643 15.20 -22.41 -27.50
CA ALA A 643 15.20 -23.74 -26.90
C ALA A 643 16.55 -24.41 -27.19
N LEU A 644 17.29 -24.73 -26.13
CA LEU A 644 18.59 -25.38 -26.19
C LEU A 644 18.50 -26.85 -25.78
N PRO A 645 19.26 -27.75 -26.42
CA PRO A 645 19.41 -29.11 -25.92
C PRO A 645 20.18 -29.07 -24.59
N GLY A 646 19.58 -29.65 -23.56
CA GLY A 646 20.16 -29.78 -22.23
C GLY A 646 20.77 -31.15 -21.96
N PRO A 647 21.43 -31.31 -20.79
CA PRO A 647 21.94 -32.60 -20.32
C PRO A 647 20.84 -33.65 -20.24
N ALA A 648 21.21 -34.92 -20.42
CA ALA A 648 20.30 -36.06 -20.34
C ALA A 648 19.07 -36.01 -21.28
N GLY A 649 19.15 -35.23 -22.38
CA GLY A 649 18.07 -35.11 -23.36
C GLY A 649 16.95 -34.14 -22.94
N THR A 650 17.15 -33.37 -21.87
CA THR A 650 16.26 -32.28 -21.50
C THR A 650 16.26 -31.19 -22.57
N ARG A 651 15.23 -30.36 -22.56
CA ARG A 651 15.16 -29.14 -23.37
C ARG A 651 15.09 -27.94 -22.43
N VAL A 652 15.92 -26.93 -22.65
CA VAL A 652 16.01 -25.76 -21.79
C VAL A 652 15.63 -24.52 -22.60
N TYR A 653 14.58 -23.83 -22.16
CA TYR A 653 14.11 -22.62 -22.80
C TYR A 653 14.70 -21.41 -22.07
N VAL A 654 15.49 -20.62 -22.80
CA VAL A 654 16.05 -19.34 -22.35
C VAL A 654 15.13 -18.24 -22.87
N GLY A 655 14.55 -17.43 -21.98
CA GLY A 655 13.54 -16.44 -22.37
C GLY A 655 12.25 -17.07 -22.88
N LEU A 656 11.26 -16.24 -23.20
CA LEU A 656 9.99 -16.68 -23.77
C LEU A 656 10.18 -17.09 -25.24
N THR A 657 10.18 -18.40 -25.47
CA THR A 657 10.45 -19.06 -26.75
C THR A 657 9.18 -19.71 -27.28
N PRO A 658 8.83 -19.59 -28.58
CA PRO A 658 7.69 -20.31 -29.14
C PRO A 658 7.79 -21.82 -28.91
N ASP A 659 6.69 -22.46 -28.51
CA ASP A 659 6.63 -23.91 -28.38
C ASP A 659 6.87 -24.55 -29.77
N PRO A 660 7.85 -25.46 -29.91
CA PRO A 660 8.10 -26.13 -31.18
C PRO A 660 6.93 -27.01 -31.66
N GLU A 661 6.04 -27.44 -30.76
CA GLU A 661 4.87 -28.26 -31.08
C GLU A 661 3.64 -27.41 -31.38
N ASP A 662 3.54 -26.24 -30.75
CA ASP A 662 2.45 -25.28 -30.94
C ASP A 662 2.99 -23.85 -30.97
N SER A 663 3.30 -23.34 -32.16
CA SER A 663 3.85 -21.99 -32.32
C SER A 663 2.94 -20.86 -31.83
N THR A 664 1.69 -21.18 -31.46
CA THR A 664 0.81 -20.22 -30.80
C THR A 664 1.21 -20.01 -29.35
N GLN A 665 1.74 -21.04 -28.67
CA GLN A 665 2.19 -21.00 -27.28
C GLN A 665 3.63 -20.49 -27.17
N GLN A 666 3.92 -19.80 -26.06
CA GLN A 666 5.28 -19.50 -25.65
C GLN A 666 5.64 -20.26 -24.37
N LEU A 667 6.85 -20.81 -24.35
CA LEU A 667 7.45 -21.54 -23.26
C LEU A 667 8.71 -20.84 -22.80
N GLY A 668 8.99 -20.90 -21.51
CA GLY A 668 10.18 -20.29 -20.95
C GLY A 668 9.88 -19.48 -19.71
N ALA A 669 10.91 -18.81 -19.24
CA ALA A 669 10.81 -17.72 -18.29
C ALA A 669 11.74 -16.61 -18.78
N PRO A 670 11.35 -15.33 -18.65
CA PRO A 670 12.26 -14.22 -18.91
C PRO A 670 13.53 -14.36 -18.05
N PRO A 671 14.73 -14.14 -18.62
CA PRO A 671 15.94 -14.12 -17.83
C PRO A 671 15.91 -12.86 -16.96
N VAL A 672 15.87 -13.09 -15.65
CA VAL A 672 15.86 -12.04 -14.65
C VAL A 672 17.29 -11.60 -14.37
N ASP A 673 18.15 -12.59 -14.14
CA ASP A 673 19.53 -12.45 -13.71
C ASP A 673 20.47 -13.26 -14.62
N VAL A 674 21.65 -12.70 -14.83
CA VAL A 674 22.69 -13.27 -15.68
C VAL A 674 24.05 -12.97 -15.10
N GLU A 675 24.79 -14.05 -14.81
CA GLU A 675 26.14 -13.96 -14.25
C GLU A 675 27.17 -14.66 -15.14
N TRP A 676 28.39 -14.11 -15.21
CA TRP A 676 29.43 -14.63 -16.08
C TRP A 676 30.36 -15.58 -15.34
N GLY A 677 30.66 -16.72 -15.96
CA GLY A 677 31.67 -17.63 -15.43
C GLY A 677 33.09 -17.10 -15.63
N ALA A 678 34.05 -17.74 -14.95
CA ALA A 678 35.48 -17.49 -15.18
C ALA A 678 35.92 -17.78 -16.63
N ASP A 679 35.20 -18.63 -17.36
CA ASP A 679 35.37 -18.81 -18.81
C ASP A 679 34.55 -17.74 -19.54
N PRO A 680 35.16 -16.91 -20.41
CA PRO A 680 34.48 -15.81 -21.07
C PRO A 680 33.39 -16.23 -22.06
N ASN A 681 33.27 -17.53 -22.34
CA ASN A 681 32.20 -18.08 -23.16
C ASN A 681 31.14 -18.78 -22.32
N VAL A 682 31.16 -18.69 -21.00
CA VAL A 682 30.18 -19.34 -20.12
C VAL A 682 29.38 -18.28 -19.39
N VAL A 683 28.07 -18.40 -19.50
CA VAL A 683 27.09 -17.53 -18.85
C VAL A 683 26.11 -18.38 -18.05
N TYR A 684 25.72 -17.89 -16.89
CA TYR A 684 24.71 -18.47 -16.02
C TYR A 684 23.45 -17.64 -16.15
N VAL A 685 22.32 -18.29 -16.37
CA VAL A 685 21.04 -17.59 -16.61
C VAL A 685 20.00 -18.10 -15.62
N ALA A 686 19.31 -17.18 -14.96
CA ALA A 686 18.26 -17.48 -14.00
C ALA A 686 17.05 -16.52 -14.18
N PRO A 687 15.81 -17.02 -14.17
CA PRO A 687 15.43 -18.41 -14.40
C PRO A 687 15.57 -18.82 -15.88
N VAL A 688 15.68 -20.12 -16.12
CA VAL A 688 15.34 -20.78 -17.38
C VAL A 688 14.24 -21.81 -17.12
N MET A 689 13.48 -22.18 -18.15
CA MET A 689 12.50 -23.26 -18.04
C MET A 689 13.11 -24.57 -18.54
N VAL A 690 13.10 -25.61 -17.71
CA VAL A 690 13.62 -26.94 -18.07
C VAL A 690 12.46 -27.89 -18.33
N GLU A 691 12.44 -28.51 -19.49
CA GLU A 691 11.53 -29.58 -19.88
C GLU A 691 12.26 -30.93 -19.81
N PRO A 692 11.85 -31.84 -18.92
CA PRO A 692 12.43 -33.18 -18.82
C PRO A 692 12.32 -33.95 -20.14
N ALA A 693 13.29 -34.84 -20.40
CA ALA A 693 13.30 -35.65 -21.62
C ALA A 693 12.08 -36.58 -21.77
N ASP A 694 11.43 -36.91 -20.66
CA ASP A 694 10.23 -37.73 -20.55
C ASP A 694 8.95 -36.91 -20.31
N PHE A 695 8.99 -35.59 -20.57
CA PHE A 695 7.80 -34.73 -20.55
C PHE A 695 6.79 -35.19 -21.61
N ASP A 696 5.56 -35.47 -21.18
CA ASP A 696 4.43 -35.78 -22.04
C ASP A 696 3.37 -34.68 -21.88
N PRO A 697 3.20 -33.79 -22.88
CA PRO A 697 2.24 -32.70 -22.79
C PRO A 697 0.80 -33.21 -22.63
N ILE A 698 0.45 -34.39 -23.16
CA ILE A 698 -0.90 -34.95 -23.07
C ILE A 698 -1.23 -35.33 -21.62
N VAL A 699 -0.26 -35.90 -20.90
CA VAL A 699 -0.45 -36.35 -19.52
C VAL A 699 -0.62 -35.14 -18.59
N PHE A 700 0.15 -34.07 -18.81
CA PHE A 700 0.10 -32.83 -18.02
C PHE A 700 -1.30 -32.22 -17.95
N TYR A 701 -2.04 -32.19 -19.07
CA TYR A 701 -3.42 -31.63 -19.09
C TYR A 701 -4.46 -32.51 -18.39
N SER A 702 -4.19 -33.80 -18.20
CA SER A 702 -5.18 -34.76 -17.69
C SER A 702 -5.18 -34.89 -16.16
N ASP A 703 -4.02 -34.73 -15.52
CA ASP A 703 -3.84 -34.68 -14.08
C ASP A 703 -2.52 -33.95 -13.77
N PRO A 704 -2.55 -32.61 -13.67
CA PRO A 704 -1.34 -31.83 -13.42
C PRO A 704 -0.80 -32.05 -12.01
N PHE A 705 -1.37 -32.94 -11.20
CA PHE A 705 -0.95 -33.17 -9.82
C PHE A 705 -0.47 -34.59 -9.55
N ALA A 706 -0.65 -35.54 -10.46
CA ALA A 706 -0.21 -36.92 -10.21
C ALA A 706 1.31 -37.03 -9.97
N PRO A 707 1.73 -37.73 -8.90
CA PRO A 707 3.13 -37.91 -8.55
C PRO A 707 3.87 -38.72 -9.62
N GLY A 708 5.11 -38.34 -9.92
CA GLY A 708 5.98 -39.00 -10.91
C GLY A 708 5.82 -38.53 -12.36
N ILE A 709 4.85 -37.66 -12.67
CA ILE A 709 4.68 -37.06 -14.01
C ILE A 709 5.70 -35.96 -14.23
N ALA A 710 6.46 -36.05 -15.34
CA ALA A 710 7.45 -35.06 -15.72
C ALA A 710 6.81 -33.70 -15.92
N ARG A 711 7.38 -32.66 -15.31
CA ARG A 711 6.88 -31.29 -15.42
C ARG A 711 7.99 -30.36 -15.83
N ARG A 712 7.61 -29.28 -16.51
CA ARG A 712 8.49 -28.14 -16.69
C ARG A 712 8.74 -27.50 -15.31
N TYR A 713 9.95 -27.04 -15.05
CA TYR A 713 10.33 -26.37 -13.81
C TYR A 713 11.34 -25.25 -14.08
N LYS A 714 11.36 -24.21 -13.23
CA LYS A 714 12.38 -23.15 -13.35
C LYS A 714 13.69 -23.64 -12.73
N ALA A 715 14.81 -23.26 -13.34
CA ALA A 715 16.16 -23.57 -12.89
C ALA A 715 17.10 -22.41 -13.21
N ALA A 716 18.32 -22.43 -12.68
CA ALA A 716 19.42 -21.71 -13.33
C ALA A 716 20.12 -22.64 -14.34
N ALA A 717 20.72 -22.10 -15.40
CA ALA A 717 21.47 -22.90 -16.38
C ALA A 717 22.84 -22.33 -16.68
N ARG A 718 23.84 -23.22 -16.77
CA ARG A 718 25.18 -22.94 -17.29
C ARG A 718 25.19 -23.12 -18.79
N ILE A 719 25.39 -22.04 -19.52
CA ILE A 719 25.33 -22.02 -20.98
C ILE A 719 26.69 -21.61 -21.54
N ARG A 720 27.26 -22.46 -22.40
CA ARG A 720 28.44 -22.11 -23.18
C ARG A 720 28.00 -21.45 -24.48
N LEU A 721 28.38 -20.19 -24.66
CA LEU A 721 28.29 -19.46 -25.91
C LEU A 721 29.29 -20.04 -26.91
N THR A 722 28.82 -20.43 -28.10
CA THR A 722 29.69 -20.88 -29.19
C THR A 722 29.43 -20.04 -30.43
N THR A 723 30.33 -20.09 -31.40
CA THR A 723 30.18 -19.35 -32.67
C THR A 723 28.99 -19.83 -33.51
N SER A 724 28.45 -21.02 -33.26
CA SER A 724 27.36 -21.61 -34.05
C SER A 724 26.03 -21.66 -33.31
N SER A 725 26.03 -22.03 -32.02
CA SER A 725 24.84 -22.13 -31.18
C SER A 725 25.24 -22.30 -29.72
N PRO A 726 24.61 -21.61 -28.77
CA PRO A 726 24.83 -21.88 -27.35
C PRO A 726 24.51 -23.33 -26.99
N VAL A 727 25.18 -23.85 -25.96
CA VAL A 727 25.02 -25.22 -25.46
C VAL A 727 24.82 -25.18 -23.95
N VAL A 728 23.78 -25.84 -23.44
CA VAL A 728 23.57 -25.96 -21.99
C VAL A 728 24.48 -27.07 -21.46
N GLU A 729 25.41 -26.69 -20.58
CA GLU A 729 26.36 -27.62 -19.96
C GLU A 729 25.80 -28.23 -18.67
N ALA A 730 24.99 -27.47 -17.92
CA ALA A 730 24.37 -27.90 -16.67
C ALA A 730 23.10 -27.10 -16.37
N THR A 731 22.20 -27.68 -15.56
CA THR A 731 21.05 -27.02 -14.96
C THR A 731 21.12 -27.16 -13.44
N TYR A 732 20.71 -26.12 -12.72
CA TYR A 732 20.81 -25.98 -11.27
C TYR A 732 19.43 -25.73 -10.69
N ALA A 733 18.71 -26.83 -10.51
CA ALA A 733 17.52 -26.99 -9.70
C ALA A 733 17.28 -28.50 -9.56
N ILE A 734 16.36 -28.92 -8.71
CA ILE A 734 15.94 -30.31 -8.62
C ILE A 734 14.63 -30.45 -9.39
N ASP A 735 14.55 -31.41 -10.31
CA ASP A 735 13.27 -31.81 -10.93
C ASP A 735 12.31 -32.15 -9.78
N PRO A 736 11.17 -31.44 -9.62
CA PRO A 736 10.27 -31.63 -8.48
C PRO A 736 9.80 -33.07 -8.29
N ARG A 737 9.84 -33.93 -9.32
CA ARG A 737 9.55 -35.36 -9.15
C ARG A 737 10.62 -36.17 -8.46
N LEU A 738 11.88 -35.78 -8.68
CA LEU A 738 13.06 -36.47 -8.14
C LEU A 738 13.38 -35.99 -6.73
N ASP A 739 12.71 -34.91 -6.33
CA ASP A 739 12.76 -34.36 -5.01
C ASP A 739 12.02 -35.26 -4.00
N ALA A 740 12.77 -36.07 -3.26
CA ALA A 740 12.21 -36.96 -2.26
C ALA A 740 11.58 -36.23 -1.05
N GLU A 741 11.86 -34.94 -0.89
CA GLU A 741 11.36 -34.11 0.20
C GLU A 741 10.03 -33.44 -0.15
N ILE A 742 9.64 -33.45 -1.43
CA ILE A 742 8.32 -32.98 -1.85
C ILE A 742 7.26 -33.96 -1.37
N THR A 743 6.53 -33.55 -0.33
CA THR A 743 5.53 -34.37 0.35
C THR A 743 4.08 -33.98 0.02
N ALA A 744 3.88 -32.80 -0.57
CA ALA A 744 2.57 -32.29 -0.95
C ALA A 744 2.23 -32.55 -2.43
N SER A 745 0.94 -32.70 -2.71
CA SER A 745 0.37 -32.75 -4.05
C SER A 745 -0.78 -31.74 -4.08
N PRO A 746 -0.64 -30.58 -4.74
CA PRO A 746 0.42 -30.22 -5.70
C PRO A 746 1.82 -29.95 -5.10
N PRO A 747 2.91 -30.20 -5.84
CA PRO A 747 4.30 -29.96 -5.40
C PRO A 747 4.63 -28.52 -4.99
N ASN A 748 3.99 -27.51 -5.58
CA ASN A 748 4.25 -26.10 -5.26
C ASN A 748 3.75 -25.70 -3.87
N PHE A 749 2.82 -26.46 -3.28
CA PHE A 749 2.42 -26.30 -1.88
C PHE A 749 3.31 -27.09 -0.91
N SER A 750 4.32 -27.80 -1.41
CA SER A 750 5.26 -28.50 -0.53
C SER A 750 6.15 -27.48 0.17
N PRO A 751 6.39 -27.56 1.48
CA PRO A 751 7.31 -26.68 2.22
C PRO A 751 8.80 -26.87 1.85
N VAL A 752 9.06 -27.47 0.68
CA VAL A 752 10.38 -27.78 0.13
C VAL A 752 10.41 -27.46 -1.38
N TYR A 753 9.50 -26.60 -1.87
CA TYR A 753 9.38 -26.30 -3.30
C TYR A 753 10.53 -25.42 -3.81
N ARG A 754 11.62 -26.04 -4.26
CA ARG A 754 12.85 -25.35 -4.70
C ARG A 754 12.81 -24.81 -6.14
N GLY A 755 11.62 -24.77 -6.75
CA GLY A 755 11.44 -24.51 -8.18
C GLY A 755 11.21 -23.04 -8.54
N ALA A 756 11.20 -22.13 -7.57
CA ALA A 756 10.96 -20.71 -7.77
C ALA A 756 12.28 -19.92 -7.81
N VAL A 757 13.13 -20.26 -8.79
CA VAL A 757 14.47 -19.66 -8.95
C VAL A 757 14.36 -18.18 -9.35
N ARG A 758 15.08 -17.31 -8.63
CA ARG A 758 15.12 -15.85 -8.82
C ARG A 758 16.43 -15.34 -9.42
N GLY A 759 17.56 -15.82 -8.93
CA GLY A 759 18.89 -15.34 -9.34
C GLY A 759 19.98 -16.40 -9.19
N ALA A 760 21.14 -16.15 -9.78
CA ALA A 760 22.29 -17.04 -9.68
C ALA A 760 23.62 -16.26 -9.67
N GLU A 761 24.48 -16.60 -8.71
CA GLU A 761 25.83 -16.03 -8.57
C GLU A 761 26.89 -17.12 -8.63
N VAL A 762 28.12 -16.74 -9.00
CA VAL A 762 29.23 -17.69 -9.13
C VAL A 762 30.44 -17.19 -8.35
N ASP A 763 30.92 -18.00 -7.40
CA ASP A 763 32.13 -17.65 -6.66
C ASP A 763 33.40 -17.89 -7.49
N THR A 764 34.52 -17.38 -6.99
CA THR A 764 35.85 -17.54 -7.62
C THR A 764 36.33 -19.00 -7.70
N ASN A 765 35.68 -19.95 -7.03
CA ASN A 765 35.97 -21.38 -7.10
C ASN A 765 35.07 -22.11 -8.11
N GLY A 766 34.15 -21.40 -8.78
CA GLY A 766 33.18 -21.96 -9.70
C GLY A 766 32.00 -22.66 -9.02
N ASN A 767 31.77 -22.40 -7.73
CA ASN A 767 30.54 -22.82 -7.06
C ASN A 767 29.40 -21.89 -7.50
N VAL A 768 28.24 -22.46 -7.79
CA VAL A 768 27.07 -21.73 -8.26
C VAL A 768 26.06 -21.66 -7.14
N PHE A 769 25.68 -20.45 -6.78
CA PHE A 769 24.65 -20.16 -5.79
C PHE A 769 23.37 -19.84 -6.55
N VAL A 770 22.25 -20.42 -6.15
CA VAL A 770 20.94 -20.21 -6.78
C VAL A 770 19.95 -19.87 -5.68
N LEU A 771 19.33 -18.70 -5.81
CA LEU A 771 18.30 -18.24 -4.90
C LEU A 771 16.93 -18.73 -5.38
N SER A 772 16.15 -19.30 -4.46
CA SER A 772 14.76 -19.71 -4.68
C SER A 772 13.91 -19.19 -3.54
N ALA A 773 12.77 -18.55 -3.83
CA ALA A 773 11.86 -18.03 -2.82
C ALA A 773 10.41 -18.36 -3.20
N TYR A 774 9.55 -18.69 -2.24
CA TYR A 774 8.11 -18.95 -2.44
C TYR A 774 7.36 -18.69 -1.12
N ALA A 775 6.32 -17.85 -1.14
CA ALA A 775 5.70 -17.30 0.06
C ALA A 775 4.61 -18.19 0.67
N ASP A 776 3.85 -18.94 -0.14
CA ASP A 776 2.71 -19.72 0.36
C ASP A 776 3.12 -20.76 1.42
N ASN A 777 4.41 -21.06 1.53
CA ASN A 777 5.01 -22.04 2.44
C ASN A 777 6.31 -21.52 3.09
N GLU A 778 6.58 -20.21 3.04
CA GLU A 778 7.80 -19.57 3.60
C GLU A 778 9.12 -20.23 3.14
N ASN A 779 9.15 -20.68 1.88
CA ASN A 779 10.20 -21.55 1.37
C ASN A 779 11.28 -20.72 0.65
N ASP A 780 12.08 -20.04 1.45
CA ASP A 780 13.25 -19.27 1.02
C ASP A 780 14.52 -20.13 1.14
N TRP A 781 15.07 -20.55 0.00
CA TRP A 781 16.24 -21.43 -0.09
C TRP A 781 17.40 -20.78 -0.83
N LEU A 782 18.61 -21.02 -0.31
CA LEU A 782 19.86 -20.87 -1.03
C LEU A 782 20.41 -22.25 -1.40
N LEU A 783 20.48 -22.54 -2.69
CA LEU A 783 21.01 -23.79 -3.23
C LEU A 783 22.43 -23.54 -3.74
N VAL A 784 23.41 -24.35 -3.31
CA VAL A 784 24.81 -24.19 -3.69
C VAL A 784 25.32 -25.43 -4.40
N TYR A 785 25.68 -25.29 -5.67
CA TYR A 785 26.17 -26.36 -6.53
C TYR A 785 27.68 -26.22 -6.70
N ASN A 786 28.40 -27.17 -6.15
CA ASN A 786 29.86 -27.18 -6.23
C ASN A 786 30.32 -27.61 -7.62
N ALA A 787 31.57 -27.30 -7.98
CA ALA A 787 32.15 -27.64 -9.30
C ALA A 787 32.12 -29.16 -9.63
N ASN A 788 32.02 -30.04 -8.63
CA ASN A 788 31.88 -31.49 -8.79
C ASN A 788 30.42 -31.97 -8.94
N GLY A 789 29.44 -31.07 -8.88
CA GLY A 789 28.02 -31.35 -8.93
C GLY A 789 27.35 -31.67 -7.59
N SER A 790 28.05 -31.63 -6.46
CA SER A 790 27.41 -31.81 -5.14
C SER A 790 26.63 -30.55 -4.74
N THR A 791 25.43 -30.74 -4.22
CA THR A 791 24.54 -29.66 -3.78
C THR A 791 24.56 -29.53 -2.26
N ALA A 792 24.78 -28.33 -1.75
CA ALA A 792 24.47 -27.92 -0.38
C ALA A 792 23.24 -27.00 -0.41
N GLN A 793 22.50 -26.93 0.69
CA GLN A 793 21.24 -26.21 0.75
C GLN A 793 21.08 -25.56 2.11
N PHE A 794 20.53 -24.35 2.12
CA PHE A 794 20.34 -23.55 3.31
C PHE A 794 18.94 -22.94 3.26
N HIS A 795 18.17 -23.15 4.33
CA HIS A 795 16.84 -22.57 4.50
C HIS A 795 17.02 -21.19 5.15
N LEU A 796 16.69 -20.12 4.42
CA LEU A 796 16.92 -18.74 4.83
C LEU A 796 15.91 -18.28 5.90
N SER A 797 14.70 -18.84 5.87
CA SER A 797 13.65 -18.54 6.86
C SER A 797 14.04 -18.98 8.28
N ASP A 798 14.97 -19.94 8.42
CA ASP A 798 15.53 -20.32 9.73
C ASP A 798 16.26 -19.14 10.42
N ASP A 799 16.73 -18.16 9.63
CA ASP A 799 17.38 -16.94 10.09
C ASP A 799 16.44 -15.72 10.10
N GLY A 800 15.15 -15.92 9.81
CA GLY A 800 14.13 -14.86 9.78
C GLY A 800 14.08 -14.05 8.48
N ILE A 801 14.74 -14.53 7.42
CA ILE A 801 14.69 -13.92 6.08
C ILE A 801 13.45 -14.42 5.36
N VAL A 802 12.62 -13.48 4.90
CA VAL A 802 11.38 -13.78 4.17
C VAL A 802 11.42 -13.13 2.79
N GLY A 803 11.22 -13.93 1.75
CA GLY A 803 11.13 -13.48 0.36
C GLY A 803 12.42 -12.86 -0.14
N ALA A 804 13.53 -13.59 -0.13
CA ALA A 804 14.82 -13.07 -0.57
C ALA A 804 14.77 -12.50 -2.00
N GLY A 805 15.06 -11.20 -2.16
CA GLY A 805 14.91 -10.48 -3.44
C GLY A 805 16.11 -10.59 -4.36
N GLY A 806 17.31 -10.65 -3.80
CA GLY A 806 18.56 -10.76 -4.54
C GLY A 806 19.75 -10.91 -3.61
N PHE A 807 20.90 -11.24 -4.19
CA PHE A 807 22.09 -11.57 -3.42
C PHE A 807 23.36 -11.35 -4.24
N VAL A 808 24.50 -11.26 -3.55
CA VAL A 808 25.83 -11.11 -4.15
C VAL A 808 26.79 -12.04 -3.41
N VAL A 809 27.54 -12.85 -4.17
CA VAL A 809 28.64 -13.64 -3.62
C VAL A 809 29.92 -12.84 -3.78
N SER A 810 30.53 -12.46 -2.67
CA SER A 810 31.65 -11.52 -2.68
C SER A 810 32.86 -12.10 -3.41
N SER A 811 33.29 -11.39 -4.44
CA SER A 811 34.51 -11.62 -5.20
C SER A 811 35.76 -11.14 -4.44
N VAL A 812 35.61 -10.06 -3.64
CA VAL A 812 36.70 -9.45 -2.87
C VAL A 812 36.93 -10.18 -1.54
N ASN A 813 35.85 -10.61 -0.88
CA ASN A 813 35.88 -11.47 0.29
C ASN A 813 35.16 -12.79 -0.01
N PRO A 814 35.87 -13.79 -0.60
CA PRO A 814 35.26 -15.07 -0.96
C PRO A 814 34.54 -15.79 0.19
N GLY A 815 34.81 -15.43 1.45
CA GLY A 815 34.11 -15.94 2.62
C GLY A 815 32.77 -15.27 2.93
N ALA A 816 32.29 -14.33 2.12
CA ALA A 816 31.05 -13.57 2.37
C ALA A 816 30.00 -13.76 1.29
N LEU A 817 28.75 -13.87 1.73
CA LEU A 817 27.53 -13.80 0.91
C LEU A 817 26.68 -12.66 1.45
N TYR A 818 26.12 -11.84 0.59
CA TYR A 818 25.22 -10.75 0.96
C TYR A 818 23.86 -10.97 0.30
N LEU A 819 22.77 -10.77 1.04
CA LEU A 819 21.41 -10.99 0.55
C LEU A 819 20.48 -9.89 1.06
N PHE A 820 19.48 -9.50 0.29
CA PHE A 820 18.43 -8.59 0.76
C PHE A 820 17.04 -9.22 0.67
N GLU A 821 16.14 -8.77 1.54
CA GLU A 821 14.74 -9.20 1.57
C GLU A 821 13.92 -8.39 0.56
N SER A 822 12.97 -9.04 -0.11
CA SER A 822 11.95 -8.33 -0.89
C SER A 822 10.97 -7.65 0.06
N ILE A 823 10.67 -8.29 1.20
CA ILE A 823 9.81 -7.77 2.26
C ILE A 823 10.67 -7.35 3.43
N ASP A 824 10.86 -6.05 3.59
CA ASP A 824 11.55 -5.51 4.76
C ASP A 824 10.73 -4.40 5.44
N ARG A 825 9.63 -4.82 6.09
CA ARG A 825 8.80 -3.94 6.91
C ARG A 825 9.42 -3.78 8.30
N THR A 826 10.45 -2.96 8.40
CA THR A 826 10.97 -2.54 9.69
C THR A 826 10.15 -1.38 10.26
N PRO A 827 9.96 -1.29 11.60
CA PRO A 827 9.25 -0.16 12.21
C PRO A 827 9.92 1.21 11.98
N ASP A 828 11.19 1.24 11.60
CA ASP A 828 11.96 2.45 11.30
C ASP A 828 12.13 2.69 9.80
N ASN A 829 11.45 1.91 8.96
CA ASN A 829 11.52 1.95 7.50
C ASN A 829 12.96 1.82 6.97
N SER A 830 13.85 1.17 7.73
CA SER A 830 15.18 0.80 7.26
C SER A 830 15.14 -0.45 6.37
N MET A 831 16.09 -0.53 5.45
CA MET A 831 16.34 -1.75 4.66
C MET A 831 17.47 -2.55 5.30
N ARG A 832 17.52 -3.86 5.10
CA ARG A 832 18.52 -4.76 5.65
C ARG A 832 19.20 -5.55 4.54
N ILE A 833 20.52 -5.60 4.63
CA ILE A 833 21.35 -6.55 3.90
C ILE A 833 21.87 -7.56 4.92
N TRP A 834 21.63 -8.84 4.69
CA TRP A 834 22.15 -9.93 5.49
C TRP A 834 23.50 -10.38 4.95
N ARG A 835 24.52 -10.26 5.79
CA ARG A 835 25.85 -10.81 5.55
C ARG A 835 25.96 -12.20 6.18
N TYR A 836 26.36 -13.18 5.39
CA TYR A 836 26.64 -14.55 5.79
C TYR A 836 28.11 -14.90 5.64
N ASP A 837 28.62 -15.72 6.55
CA ASP A 837 29.93 -16.34 6.41
C ASP A 837 29.80 -17.67 5.64
N ILE A 838 30.62 -17.85 4.60
CA ILE A 838 30.69 -19.06 3.79
C ILE A 838 31.82 -19.96 4.29
N THR A 839 31.46 -21.14 4.80
CA THR A 839 32.41 -22.18 5.22
C THR A 839 32.66 -23.16 4.09
N ARG A 840 33.94 -23.43 3.78
CA ARG A 840 34.35 -24.35 2.71
C ARG A 840 35.17 -25.53 3.21
N SER A 841 35.05 -26.66 2.52
CA SER A 841 35.89 -27.85 2.69
C SER A 841 36.37 -28.31 1.32
N ALA A 842 37.69 -28.29 1.11
CA ALA A 842 38.31 -28.61 -0.18
C ALA A 842 37.74 -27.80 -1.38
N GLY A 843 37.44 -26.52 -1.16
CA GLY A 843 36.87 -25.60 -2.16
C GLY A 843 35.36 -25.68 -2.32
N ALA A 844 34.72 -26.77 -1.86
CA ALA A 844 33.28 -26.91 -1.84
C ALA A 844 32.66 -26.16 -0.66
N VAL A 845 31.53 -25.49 -0.88
CA VAL A 845 30.73 -24.85 0.17
C VAL A 845 30.03 -25.93 0.97
N VAL A 846 30.28 -25.93 2.29
CA VAL A 846 29.70 -26.88 3.25
C VAL A 846 28.83 -26.21 4.31
N GLY A 847 28.82 -24.86 4.35
CA GLY A 847 28.05 -24.10 5.32
C GLY A 847 27.89 -22.64 4.87
N VAL A 848 26.72 -22.09 5.13
CA VAL A 848 26.40 -20.66 5.09
C VAL A 848 25.73 -20.37 6.43
N GLY A 849 26.22 -19.39 7.20
CA GLY A 849 25.69 -19.10 8.53
C GLY A 849 26.26 -17.84 9.16
N ASN A 850 25.98 -17.63 10.45
CA ASN A 850 26.26 -16.40 11.20
C ASN A 850 25.67 -15.14 10.53
N PRO A 851 24.35 -15.09 10.29
CA PRO A 851 23.72 -13.94 9.66
C PRO A 851 23.98 -12.66 10.47
N GLN A 852 24.43 -11.62 9.78
CA GLN A 852 24.62 -10.27 10.33
C GLN A 852 23.81 -9.30 9.50
N ALA A 853 22.82 -8.66 10.12
CA ALA A 853 22.06 -7.59 9.46
C ALA A 853 22.92 -6.32 9.37
N ILE A 854 22.97 -5.74 8.18
CA ILE A 854 23.50 -4.42 7.88
C ILE A 854 22.31 -3.51 7.61
N THR A 855 22.08 -2.52 8.47
CA THR A 855 20.93 -1.63 8.36
C THR A 855 21.23 -0.45 7.43
N ILE A 856 20.39 -0.23 6.43
CA ILE A 856 20.39 0.95 5.57
C ILE A 856 19.23 1.84 5.99
N ALA A 857 19.53 2.88 6.77
CA ALA A 857 18.53 3.86 7.14
C ALA A 857 18.08 4.65 5.90
N PRO A 858 16.78 4.99 5.76
CA PRO A 858 16.32 5.81 4.64
C PRO A 858 16.99 7.20 4.66
N PRO A 859 17.14 7.88 3.51
CA PRO A 859 17.57 9.28 3.51
C PRO A 859 16.58 10.14 4.29
N ALA A 860 17.04 11.30 4.76
CA ALA A 860 16.10 12.33 5.21
C ALA A 860 15.22 12.76 4.03
N PHE A 861 13.90 12.67 4.18
CA PHE A 861 12.92 13.14 3.20
C PHE A 861 11.86 14.01 3.89
N ASP A 862 11.23 14.89 3.13
CA ASP A 862 10.06 15.62 3.61
C ASP A 862 8.85 14.68 3.49
N PRO A 863 8.14 14.34 4.59
CA PRO A 863 6.94 13.50 4.53
C PRO A 863 5.92 14.01 3.51
N GLY A 864 5.87 15.33 3.24
CA GLY A 864 5.01 15.93 2.22
C GLY A 864 5.32 15.50 0.79
N GLU A 865 6.54 15.04 0.47
CA GLU A 865 6.88 14.54 -0.87
C GLU A 865 6.27 13.17 -1.17
N LEU A 866 6.03 12.37 -0.14
CA LEU A 866 5.39 11.05 -0.21
C LEU A 866 3.97 11.06 0.37
N ALA A 867 3.44 12.22 0.74
CA ALA A 867 2.11 12.36 1.32
C ALA A 867 1.03 12.16 0.25
N PHE A 868 0.72 10.89 -0.03
CA PHE A 868 -0.51 10.52 -0.71
C PHE A 868 -1.66 10.49 0.30
N PRO A 869 -2.87 10.97 -0.07
CA PRO A 869 -4.01 10.94 0.84
C PRO A 869 -4.40 9.49 1.16
N GLY A 870 -3.99 8.98 2.33
CA GLY A 870 -4.32 7.63 2.82
C GLY A 870 -3.15 6.65 2.94
N ALA A 871 -1.91 7.09 2.67
CA ALA A 871 -0.73 6.28 2.98
C ALA A 871 -0.51 6.13 4.49
N ASP A 872 -0.40 4.89 4.98
CA ASP A 872 -0.21 4.57 6.41
C ASP A 872 1.28 4.69 6.85
N GLY A 873 2.19 4.93 5.90
CA GLY A 873 3.63 5.01 6.16
C GLY A 873 4.47 5.11 4.89
N VAL A 874 5.78 4.86 5.01
CA VAL A 874 6.72 4.79 3.90
C VAL A 874 7.50 3.48 4.00
N LEU A 875 7.48 2.68 2.96
CA LEU A 875 8.27 1.47 2.82
C LEU A 875 9.58 1.79 2.10
N SER A 876 10.68 1.22 2.59
CA SER A 876 11.96 1.23 1.89
C SER A 876 12.22 -0.15 1.31
N ILE A 877 12.51 -0.22 0.01
CA ILE A 877 12.63 -1.50 -0.71
C ILE A 877 13.93 -1.49 -1.49
N LEU A 878 14.75 -2.52 -1.31
CA LEU A 878 15.93 -2.74 -2.13
C LEU A 878 15.53 -3.38 -3.46
N THR A 879 16.04 -2.83 -4.56
CA THR A 879 15.77 -3.30 -5.92
C THR A 879 17.01 -3.88 -6.59
N GLY A 880 18.20 -3.57 -6.07
CA GLY A 880 19.44 -4.11 -6.62
C GLY A 880 20.61 -4.01 -5.64
N LEU A 881 21.52 -4.96 -5.76
CA LEU A 881 22.73 -5.06 -4.96
C LEU A 881 23.88 -5.53 -5.85
N VAL A 882 25.04 -4.90 -5.75
CA VAL A 882 26.26 -5.30 -6.46
C VAL A 882 27.48 -5.01 -5.58
N GLU A 883 28.54 -5.80 -5.71
CA GLU A 883 29.83 -5.48 -5.09
C GLU A 883 30.69 -4.68 -6.06
N ASP A 884 31.31 -3.59 -5.59
CA ASP A 884 32.39 -2.94 -6.31
C ASP A 884 33.63 -3.84 -6.24
N PRO A 885 34.11 -4.37 -7.39
CA PRO A 885 35.25 -5.29 -7.41
C PRO A 885 36.57 -4.63 -6.96
N THR A 886 36.61 -3.30 -6.85
CA THR A 886 37.83 -2.54 -6.53
C THR A 886 38.12 -2.53 -5.03
N ASP A 887 37.09 -2.30 -4.20
CA ASP A 887 37.24 -2.13 -2.75
C ASP A 887 36.35 -3.07 -1.93
N GLY A 888 35.47 -3.84 -2.58
CA GLY A 888 34.52 -4.75 -1.94
C GLY A 888 33.36 -4.06 -1.26
N ALA A 889 33.16 -2.76 -1.48
CA ALA A 889 31.98 -2.06 -1.00
C ALA A 889 30.73 -2.58 -1.73
N LEU A 890 29.62 -2.71 -1.02
CA LEU A 890 28.35 -3.05 -1.65
C LEU A 890 27.64 -1.78 -2.07
N LEU A 891 27.19 -1.73 -3.31
CA LEU A 891 26.33 -0.69 -3.82
C LEU A 891 24.91 -1.23 -3.84
N ALA A 892 24.07 -0.66 -3.00
CA ALA A 892 22.67 -1.00 -2.88
C ALA A 892 21.84 0.13 -3.51
N ILE A 893 20.80 -0.22 -4.25
CA ILE A 893 19.81 0.73 -4.77
C ILE A 893 18.41 0.28 -4.39
N GLY A 894 17.50 1.23 -4.31
CA GLY A 894 16.13 0.96 -3.88
C GLY A 894 15.19 2.11 -4.13
N ILE A 895 14.02 2.02 -3.50
CA ILE A 895 12.99 3.04 -3.50
C ILE A 895 12.49 3.31 -2.09
N LEU A 896 12.06 4.54 -1.83
CA LEU A 896 11.04 4.83 -0.85
C LEU A 896 9.70 4.91 -1.56
N THR A 897 8.71 4.19 -1.05
CA THR A 897 7.33 4.23 -1.54
C THR A 897 6.38 4.43 -0.37
N PRO A 898 5.31 5.22 -0.51
CA PRO A 898 4.22 5.20 0.46
C PRO A 898 3.67 3.78 0.65
N ASP A 899 3.25 3.42 1.87
CA ASP A 899 2.48 2.20 2.11
C ASP A 899 1.03 2.49 1.70
N PHE A 900 0.68 2.13 0.47
CA PHE A 900 -0.63 2.42 -0.10
C PHE A 900 -1.66 1.35 0.24
N ASN A 901 -2.90 1.80 0.38
CA ASN A 901 -4.05 0.96 0.13
C ASN A 901 -4.35 0.94 -1.39
N LEU A 902 -4.60 -0.24 -1.96
CA LEU A 902 -4.84 -0.48 -3.39
C LEU A 902 -6.13 0.21 -3.94
N ALA A 903 -6.77 1.13 -3.22
CA ALA A 903 -7.98 1.82 -3.68
C ALA A 903 -7.72 3.25 -4.20
N GLU A 904 -6.50 3.77 -4.12
CA GLU A 904 -6.24 5.23 -4.22
C GLU A 904 -5.68 5.71 -5.56
N PHE A 905 -5.27 4.81 -6.45
CA PHE A 905 -4.69 5.24 -7.72
C PHE A 905 -5.76 5.61 -8.75
N SER A 906 -5.45 6.62 -9.57
CA SER A 906 -6.28 7.03 -10.70
C SER A 906 -5.46 6.99 -12.00
N PRO A 907 -6.10 6.76 -13.18
CA PRO A 907 -5.38 6.78 -14.45
C PRO A 907 -4.58 8.07 -14.66
N GLY A 908 -3.31 7.94 -15.04
CA GLY A 908 -2.38 9.05 -15.24
C GLY A 908 -1.65 9.51 -13.97
N THR A 909 -1.68 8.71 -12.90
CA THR A 909 -0.81 8.92 -11.74
C THR A 909 0.64 8.63 -12.15
N GLU A 910 1.57 9.53 -11.87
CA GLU A 910 2.99 9.26 -12.14
C GLU A 910 3.56 8.28 -11.11
N LEU A 911 4.65 7.59 -11.47
CA LEU A 911 5.40 6.76 -10.53
C LEU A 911 5.83 7.59 -9.30
N PHE A 912 5.36 7.16 -8.13
CA PHE A 912 5.37 7.92 -6.88
C PHE A 912 6.58 7.62 -5.97
N THR A 913 7.57 6.89 -6.48
CA THR A 913 8.71 6.42 -5.70
C THR A 913 9.83 7.46 -5.65
N ILE A 914 10.57 7.47 -4.54
CA ILE A 914 11.84 8.21 -4.40
C ILE A 914 12.99 7.21 -4.56
N PRO A 915 13.79 7.30 -5.63
CA PRO A 915 14.93 6.40 -5.82
C PRO A 915 16.02 6.67 -4.78
N THR A 916 16.60 5.60 -4.24
CA THR A 916 17.65 5.67 -3.21
C THR A 916 18.86 4.83 -3.60
N ALA A 917 20.03 5.16 -3.05
CA ALA A 917 21.25 4.38 -3.16
C ALA A 917 22.05 4.43 -1.86
N ALA A 918 22.76 3.36 -1.54
CA ALA A 918 23.69 3.32 -0.41
C ALA A 918 24.99 2.63 -0.84
N CYS A 919 26.12 3.16 -0.39
CA CYS A 919 27.40 2.47 -0.44
C CYS A 919 27.68 1.92 0.96
N VAL A 920 27.90 0.61 1.04
CA VAL A 920 28.15 -0.14 2.27
C VAL A 920 29.62 -0.55 2.28
N PRO A 921 30.49 0.16 3.03
CA PRO A 921 31.89 -0.24 3.14
C PRO A 921 32.02 -1.63 3.77
N PRO A 922 33.08 -2.40 3.43
CA PRO A 922 33.34 -3.68 4.07
C PRO A 922 33.34 -3.59 5.60
N GLY A 923 32.50 -4.42 6.25
CA GLY A 923 32.39 -4.48 7.71
C GLY A 923 31.52 -3.41 8.36
N ALA A 924 30.83 -2.55 7.59
CA ALA A 924 29.80 -1.67 8.12
C ALA A 924 28.62 -2.48 8.66
N SER A 925 28.11 -2.09 9.83
CA SER A 925 26.86 -2.65 10.40
C SER A 925 25.64 -1.78 10.09
N SER A 926 25.86 -0.53 9.67
CA SER A 926 24.80 0.38 9.28
C SER A 926 25.33 1.48 8.38
N VAL A 927 24.52 1.92 7.42
CA VAL A 927 24.74 3.11 6.59
C VAL A 927 23.43 3.87 6.41
N THR A 928 23.51 5.08 5.86
CA THR A 928 22.32 5.86 5.48
C THR A 928 22.27 5.92 3.97
N ALA A 929 21.12 5.58 3.39
CA ALA A 929 20.88 5.75 1.98
C ALA A 929 20.87 7.24 1.61
N LEU A 930 21.28 7.52 0.39
CA LEU A 930 21.20 8.81 -0.27
C LEU A 930 20.03 8.77 -1.25
N ARG A 931 19.37 9.91 -1.41
CA ARG A 931 18.39 10.11 -2.47
C ARG A 931 19.11 10.24 -3.81
N LEU A 932 18.60 9.60 -4.86
CA LEU A 932 19.09 9.75 -6.22
C LEU A 932 18.36 10.90 -6.92
N ASP A 933 19.04 12.02 -7.13
CA ASP A 933 18.47 13.22 -7.76
C ASP A 933 18.77 13.24 -9.28
N CYS A 934 18.41 12.17 -9.95
CA CYS A 934 18.47 12.10 -11.41
C CYS A 934 17.14 12.52 -12.01
N ALA A 935 17.17 13.55 -12.86
CA ALA A 935 15.99 14.03 -13.56
C ALA A 935 15.29 12.89 -14.30
N GLY A 936 14.13 12.48 -13.77
CA GLY A 936 13.31 11.43 -14.32
C GLY A 936 13.52 10.05 -13.74
N LEU A 937 14.58 9.70 -12.99
CA LEU A 937 14.65 8.35 -12.39
C LEU A 937 13.59 8.21 -11.28
N ARG A 938 12.79 7.14 -11.33
CA ARG A 938 11.78 6.84 -10.29
C ARG A 938 11.94 5.46 -9.69
N LEU A 939 12.14 4.43 -10.52
CA LEU A 939 12.37 3.05 -10.06
C LEU A 939 13.73 2.56 -10.56
N PRO A 940 14.79 2.57 -9.72
CA PRO A 940 16.04 1.93 -10.09
C PRO A 940 15.84 0.41 -10.05
N VAL A 941 16.32 -0.28 -11.08
CA VAL A 941 16.13 -1.72 -11.29
C VAL A 941 17.43 -2.48 -11.06
N SER A 942 18.54 -1.96 -11.55
CA SER A 942 19.86 -2.55 -11.30
C SER A 942 20.96 -1.49 -11.34
N ILE A 943 22.06 -1.77 -10.67
CA ILE A 943 23.25 -0.94 -10.61
C ILE A 943 24.46 -1.78 -11.01
N LEU A 944 25.39 -1.17 -11.75
CA LEU A 944 26.61 -1.82 -12.21
C LEU A 944 27.81 -0.86 -12.07
N PRO A 945 28.89 -1.28 -11.40
CA PRO A 945 30.18 -0.60 -11.48
C PRO A 945 30.75 -0.79 -12.89
N VAL A 946 31.04 0.31 -13.57
CA VAL A 946 31.66 0.31 -14.90
C VAL A 946 33.17 0.38 -14.71
N ALA A 947 33.75 -0.74 -14.27
CA ALA A 947 35.20 -0.93 -14.20
C ALA A 947 35.75 -1.00 -15.63
N GLY A 948 35.99 0.16 -16.26
CA GLY A 948 36.32 0.19 -17.69
C GLY A 948 36.45 1.57 -18.32
N SER A 949 35.97 2.64 -17.68
CA SER A 949 36.73 3.88 -17.79
C SER A 949 38.00 3.60 -17.01
N ALA A 950 39.09 3.17 -17.68
CA ALA A 950 40.43 3.21 -17.10
C ALA A 950 40.48 4.49 -16.28
N ASP A 951 40.68 4.37 -14.96
CA ASP A 951 40.73 5.55 -14.10
C ASP A 951 41.60 6.55 -14.87
N PRO A 952 41.10 7.74 -15.28
CA PRO A 952 41.87 8.61 -16.17
C PRO A 952 43.28 8.89 -15.58
N CYS A 953 43.46 8.63 -14.29
CA CYS A 953 44.71 8.29 -13.64
C CYS A 953 44.69 6.93 -12.92
N PRO A 954 45.17 5.82 -13.52
CA PRO A 954 45.40 4.60 -12.75
C PRO A 954 46.43 4.82 -11.64
N ALA A 955 47.31 5.81 -11.83
CA ALA A 955 48.40 6.14 -10.93
C ALA A 955 48.02 7.03 -9.73
N ASP A 956 46.77 7.48 -9.61
CA ASP A 956 46.27 8.23 -8.45
C ASP A 956 45.76 7.25 -7.39
N ILE A 957 46.70 6.65 -6.66
CA ILE A 957 46.44 5.65 -5.62
C ILE A 957 45.64 6.24 -4.44
N THR A 958 45.70 7.56 -4.23
CA THR A 958 44.99 8.23 -3.14
C THR A 958 43.59 8.72 -3.51
N GLY A 959 43.28 8.76 -4.81
CA GLY A 959 41.99 9.24 -5.33
C GLY A 959 41.79 10.74 -5.15
N ASP A 960 42.86 11.53 -4.99
CA ASP A 960 42.76 12.98 -4.72
C ASP A 960 42.72 13.84 -5.99
N GLY A 961 42.76 13.21 -7.16
CA GLY A 961 42.79 13.82 -8.48
C GLY A 961 44.19 14.23 -8.96
N PHE A 962 45.25 13.93 -8.21
CA PHE A 962 46.63 14.31 -8.52
C PHE A 962 47.62 13.17 -8.31
N ILE A 963 48.33 12.75 -9.37
CA ILE A 963 49.40 11.76 -9.25
C ILE A 963 50.64 12.43 -8.67
N ASN A 964 50.86 12.29 -7.37
CA ASN A 964 51.86 13.02 -6.61
C ASN A 964 52.64 12.12 -5.63
N LEU A 965 53.42 12.75 -4.73
CA LEU A 965 54.25 12.05 -3.76
C LEU A 965 53.43 11.13 -2.83
N ALA A 966 52.16 11.43 -2.60
CA ALA A 966 51.26 10.61 -1.81
C ALA A 966 50.98 9.27 -2.50
N ASP A 967 50.71 9.28 -3.81
CA ASP A 967 50.47 8.06 -4.59
C ASP A 967 51.73 7.22 -4.71
N LEU A 968 52.88 7.87 -4.97
CA LEU A 968 54.16 7.18 -4.97
C LEU A 968 54.44 6.53 -3.60
N ALA A 969 54.09 7.21 -2.50
CA ALA A 969 54.23 6.64 -1.16
C ALA A 969 53.29 5.44 -0.96
N GLY A 970 52.05 5.53 -1.45
CA GLY A 970 51.09 4.42 -1.46
C GLY A 970 51.60 3.21 -2.25
N LEU A 971 52.17 3.44 -3.44
CA LEU A 971 52.79 2.40 -4.25
C LEU A 971 53.98 1.77 -3.55
N ILE A 972 54.90 2.58 -3.03
CA ILE A 972 56.12 2.11 -2.35
C ILE A 972 55.75 1.29 -1.10
N ALA A 973 54.68 1.66 -0.39
CA ALA A 973 54.20 0.90 0.77
C ALA A 973 53.75 -0.52 0.39
N SER A 974 53.26 -0.71 -0.84
CA SER A 974 52.85 -2.01 -1.37
C SER A 974 53.92 -2.69 -2.25
N PHE A 975 55.06 -2.04 -2.51
CA PHE A 975 56.02 -2.49 -3.51
C PHE A 975 56.72 -3.80 -3.13
N GLY A 976 56.72 -4.74 -4.07
CA GLY A 976 57.23 -6.10 -3.89
C GLY A 976 56.25 -7.05 -3.20
N LEU A 977 55.03 -6.60 -2.90
CA LEU A 977 53.97 -7.44 -2.35
C LEU A 977 53.11 -8.03 -3.46
N THR A 978 52.62 -9.25 -3.24
CA THR A 978 51.68 -9.95 -4.14
C THR A 978 50.29 -10.05 -3.52
N GLN A 979 49.26 -10.22 -4.35
CA GLN A 979 47.88 -10.42 -3.91
C GLN A 979 47.81 -11.49 -2.80
N GLY A 980 47.15 -11.15 -1.68
CA GLY A 980 47.05 -11.99 -0.48
C GLY A 980 48.14 -11.75 0.58
N GLN A 981 49.17 -10.94 0.32
CA GLN A 981 50.14 -10.54 1.33
C GLN A 981 49.64 -9.33 2.14
N ALA A 982 49.90 -9.32 3.45
CA ALA A 982 49.53 -8.20 4.31
C ALA A 982 50.25 -6.91 3.87
N GLY A 983 49.46 -5.88 3.55
CA GLY A 983 49.96 -4.60 3.02
C GLY A 983 49.91 -4.48 1.50
N PHE A 984 49.49 -5.53 0.77
CA PHE A 984 49.21 -5.41 -0.67
C PHE A 984 48.06 -4.43 -0.88
N ASN A 985 48.30 -3.42 -1.73
CA ASN A 985 47.31 -2.46 -2.17
C ASN A 985 46.98 -2.74 -3.64
N PRO A 986 45.76 -3.23 -3.96
CA PRO A 986 45.36 -3.50 -5.33
C PRO A 986 45.39 -2.25 -6.21
N ALA A 987 45.17 -1.05 -5.65
CA ALA A 987 45.28 0.20 -6.40
C ALA A 987 46.71 0.50 -6.89
N ALA A 988 47.74 -0.16 -6.36
CA ALA A 988 49.12 0.01 -6.78
C ALA A 988 49.60 -1.02 -7.81
N ASP A 989 48.77 -2.00 -8.18
CA ASP A 989 49.03 -3.02 -9.22
C ASP A 989 48.32 -2.61 -10.52
N PHE A 990 48.91 -1.67 -11.26
CA PHE A 990 48.27 -1.01 -12.39
C PHE A 990 48.12 -1.90 -13.61
N ASP A 991 48.89 -2.98 -13.72
CA ASP A 991 48.75 -3.96 -14.79
C ASP A 991 47.94 -5.20 -14.38
N ASN A 992 47.44 -5.24 -13.14
CA ASN A 992 46.62 -6.29 -12.55
C ASN A 992 47.25 -7.69 -12.67
N ASN A 993 48.58 -7.78 -12.58
CA ASN A 993 49.28 -9.07 -12.67
C ASN A 993 49.32 -9.84 -11.34
N GLY A 994 48.80 -9.24 -10.26
CA GLY A 994 48.77 -9.79 -8.90
C GLY A 994 50.01 -9.45 -8.08
N ALA A 995 50.88 -8.54 -8.54
CA ALA A 995 52.09 -8.11 -7.85
C ALA A 995 52.41 -6.64 -8.12
N VAL A 996 52.66 -5.87 -7.06
CA VAL A 996 53.13 -4.48 -7.20
C VAL A 996 54.64 -4.50 -7.42
N ASP A 997 55.10 -4.30 -8.65
CA ASP A 997 56.50 -4.38 -9.04
C ASP A 997 57.00 -3.18 -9.85
N LEU A 998 58.19 -3.32 -10.45
CA LEU A 998 58.83 -2.26 -11.23
C LEU A 998 57.97 -1.78 -12.40
N SER A 999 57.09 -2.63 -12.94
CA SER A 999 56.16 -2.31 -14.03
C SER A 999 55.14 -1.28 -13.54
N ASP A 1000 54.60 -1.47 -12.33
CA ASP A 1000 53.66 -0.52 -11.72
C ASP A 1000 54.34 0.79 -11.35
N LEU A 1001 55.52 0.72 -10.71
CA LEU A 1001 56.29 1.92 -10.42
C LEU A 1001 56.61 2.71 -11.70
N ALA A 1002 56.95 2.02 -12.79
CA ALA A 1002 57.20 2.68 -14.07
C ALA A 1002 55.93 3.32 -14.64
N ALA A 1003 54.76 2.67 -14.51
CA ALA A 1003 53.49 3.23 -14.94
C ALA A 1003 53.11 4.48 -14.15
N LEU A 1004 53.25 4.49 -12.82
CA LEU A 1004 53.02 5.70 -12.01
C LEU A 1004 54.02 6.81 -12.34
N LEU A 1005 55.31 6.49 -12.46
CA LEU A 1005 56.33 7.49 -12.77
C LEU A 1005 56.14 8.10 -14.17
N ALA A 1006 55.51 7.40 -15.11
CA ALA A 1006 55.23 7.91 -16.45
C ALA A 1006 54.23 9.08 -16.45
N VAL A 1007 53.39 9.16 -15.44
CA VAL A 1007 52.34 10.19 -15.27
C VAL A 1007 52.51 10.99 -13.97
N PHE A 1008 53.66 10.87 -13.31
CA PHE A 1008 53.92 11.54 -12.04
C PHE A 1008 53.96 13.07 -12.18
N GLY A 1009 53.27 13.76 -11.28
CA GLY A 1009 53.14 15.21 -11.25
C GLY A 1009 52.05 15.76 -12.19
N THR A 1010 51.22 14.91 -12.79
CA THR A 1010 50.06 15.35 -13.58
C THR A 1010 48.78 15.31 -12.74
N ALA A 1011 47.90 16.29 -12.96
CA ALA A 1011 46.51 16.20 -12.51
C ALA A 1011 45.72 15.28 -13.45
N CYS A 1012 44.71 14.62 -12.91
CA CYS A 1012 43.90 13.70 -13.70
C CYS A 1012 43.07 14.44 -14.76
N PRO A 1013 43.08 13.97 -16.03
CA PRO A 1013 42.38 14.63 -17.14
C PRO A 1013 40.88 14.83 -16.94
#